data_AF-A0A0E0NXT8-F1
#
_entry.id   AF-A0A0E0NXT8-F1
#
_cell.length_a   1.000
_cell.length_b   1.000
_cell.length_c   1.000
_cell.angle_alpha   90.00
_cell.angle_beta   90.00
_cell.angle_gamma   90.00
#
_symmetry.space_group_name_H-M   'P 1'
#
loop_
_entity.id
_entity.type
_entity.pdbx_description
1 polymer ?
#
loop_
_entity_poly.entity_id
_entity_poly.type
_entity_poly.pdbx_seq_one_letter_code
_entity_poly.pdbx_strand_id
1 'polypeptide(L)'
;MEVSLPLLIGVVLAFLLLFVLVNIKNSCRSWWPPPEKEKKKLRLPPGPWQLPLVGSLHHVLLSRHADLPHRALRELAGKYGPLMMLRFGAVPTLVVSSAEAAREVLKTYDAAFASRYLTPTLAVLSRGGRDILFSPYCDLWRQLRRICVHELLSARRVQSLRHVREDEAARLVRSVAAECAARGGAAVVNVGELISRAVNDSVVRSAVGARSARRDEFVRELDESVRLSGGFNLADLYPSSWLARRLSGAMRETERCNRSLMAIMDDIIREHGDGEEDLLGVLLRLQRNGDVQCPLTTDLITNVVLDMFAAGSETSSTTLEWALTELVRNPHIMEKAQSEVREIFRGENKLTEEMMDKLSYLRLVIRETLRLHLPVPFLLPRQCREPCSVMGYDIPVGTKVLVNAWAIARDNQYWDDPEVFKPERFENNRVDFKGIDFEFIPFGAGRRICPGIALGLANIELMLASLLYHFDWEFLDRDRNDEIDLSETFGITAKRKSKLMVYATQLVGECAPGGAGAVVPISEKISRMVNDSVVRPAIGSRCARRDEFLHVQARGLRQARGRVQLGRPVPIVVASELAQRRAAVGRPSVAAGAFARCGRPAETFFNMDNLRTHDTYRKKNHSGNSQHCTAFSALSFSELQLKMTIWQSHHYKLPINLRKYFQQGARQLNDTLVGNI
;
A
#
# COMPACT_ATOMS: atom_id res chain seq x y z
N MET A 1 7.94 -59.94 -6.91
CA MET A 1 9.26 -59.36 -6.62
C MET A 1 9.05 -58.02 -5.95
N GLU A 2 9.07 -57.99 -4.63
CA GLU A 2 8.96 -56.76 -3.86
C GLU A 2 10.31 -56.03 -3.91
N VAL A 3 10.36 -54.93 -4.65
CA VAL A 3 11.55 -54.06 -4.66
C VAL A 3 11.55 -53.32 -3.33
N SER A 4 12.56 -53.58 -2.50
CA SER A 4 12.68 -52.94 -1.19
C SER A 4 12.80 -51.42 -1.35
N LEU A 5 11.96 -50.68 -0.61
CA LEU A 5 11.94 -49.21 -0.55
C LEU A 5 13.34 -48.55 -0.47
N PRO A 6 14.33 -49.07 0.28
CA PRO A 6 15.70 -48.53 0.27
C PRO A 6 16.40 -48.63 -1.09
N LEU A 7 16.09 -49.64 -1.92
CA LEU A 7 16.64 -49.77 -3.27
C LEU A 7 16.09 -48.68 -4.19
N LEU A 8 14.79 -48.36 -4.07
CA LEU A 8 14.14 -47.30 -4.84
C LEU A 8 14.73 -45.92 -4.46
N ILE A 9 14.93 -45.66 -3.17
CA ILE A 9 15.55 -44.43 -2.67
C ILE A 9 17.00 -44.32 -3.17
N GLY A 10 17.75 -45.42 -3.14
CA GLY A 10 19.12 -45.47 -3.68
C GLY A 10 19.18 -45.14 -5.17
N VAL A 11 18.26 -45.67 -5.97
CA VAL A 11 18.18 -45.38 -7.42
C VAL A 11 17.81 -43.93 -7.68
N VAL A 12 16.87 -43.36 -6.92
CA VAL A 12 16.48 -41.94 -7.06
C VAL A 12 17.62 -41.00 -6.66
N LEU A 13 18.32 -41.28 -5.56
CA LEU A 13 19.48 -40.48 -5.14
C LEU A 13 20.63 -40.60 -6.14
N ALA A 14 20.89 -41.78 -6.69
CA ALA A 14 21.87 -41.98 -7.75
C ALA A 14 21.50 -41.18 -9.01
N PHE A 15 20.22 -41.16 -9.40
CA PHE A 15 19.73 -40.36 -10.53
C PHE A 15 19.87 -38.86 -10.29
N LEU A 16 19.55 -38.37 -9.09
CA LEU A 16 19.72 -36.96 -8.72
C LEU A 16 21.20 -36.55 -8.70
N LEU A 17 22.07 -37.41 -8.18
CA LEU A 17 23.51 -37.16 -8.15
C LEU A 17 24.10 -37.16 -9.57
N LEU A 18 23.68 -38.10 -10.42
CA LEU A 18 24.10 -38.17 -11.82
C LEU A 18 23.56 -36.97 -12.62
N PHE A 19 22.33 -36.53 -12.35
CA PHE A 19 21.76 -35.31 -12.93
C PHE A 19 22.55 -34.07 -12.52
N VAL A 20 22.93 -33.93 -11.25
CA VAL A 20 23.78 -32.83 -10.77
C VAL A 20 25.17 -32.88 -11.42
N LEU A 21 25.81 -34.06 -11.49
CA LEU A 21 27.12 -34.23 -12.12
C LEU A 21 27.12 -33.98 -13.63
N VAL A 22 26.06 -34.39 -14.35
CA VAL A 22 25.89 -34.09 -15.78
C VAL A 22 25.66 -32.60 -16.00
N ASN A 23 24.91 -31.92 -15.13
CA ASN A 23 24.75 -30.47 -15.20
C ASN A 23 26.04 -29.73 -14.85
N ILE A 24 26.85 -30.21 -13.90
CA ILE A 24 28.18 -29.66 -13.61
C ILE A 24 29.12 -29.87 -14.79
N LYS A 25 29.13 -31.07 -15.41
CA LYS A 25 29.99 -31.37 -16.57
C LYS A 25 29.58 -30.61 -17.83
N ASN A 26 28.27 -30.41 -18.06
CA ASN A 26 27.76 -29.56 -19.14
C ASN A 26 28.02 -28.08 -18.86
N SER A 27 28.01 -27.66 -17.58
CA SER A 27 28.41 -26.32 -17.17
C SER A 27 29.93 -26.10 -17.30
N CYS A 28 30.76 -27.14 -17.14
CA CYS A 28 32.22 -27.08 -17.34
C CYS A 28 32.63 -27.24 -18.81
N ARG A 29 31.83 -27.86 -19.69
CA ARG A 29 32.11 -27.93 -21.14
C ARG A 29 31.75 -26.67 -21.91
N SER A 30 31.05 -25.70 -21.29
CA SER A 30 30.83 -24.38 -21.88
C SER A 30 31.91 -23.34 -21.51
N TRP A 31 33.04 -23.78 -20.91
CA TRP A 31 34.13 -22.93 -20.45
C TRP A 31 35.21 -22.62 -21.51
N TRP A 32 34.88 -22.73 -22.79
CA TRP A 32 35.58 -21.95 -23.81
C TRP A 32 34.57 -21.08 -24.55
N PRO A 33 34.31 -19.84 -24.08
CA PRO A 33 33.54 -18.90 -24.87
C PRO A 33 34.34 -18.60 -26.16
N PRO A 34 33.68 -18.45 -27.33
CA PRO A 34 34.32 -17.78 -28.47
C PRO A 34 34.79 -16.39 -28.01
N PRO A 35 35.83 -15.79 -28.63
CA PRO A 35 36.40 -14.52 -28.18
C PRO A 35 35.28 -13.47 -28.08
N GLU A 36 34.91 -13.15 -26.86
CA GLU A 36 33.81 -12.26 -26.53
C GLU A 36 34.33 -10.84 -26.78
N LYS A 37 33.75 -10.14 -27.77
CA LYS A 37 33.93 -8.69 -27.92
C LYS A 37 33.77 -8.07 -26.53
N GLU A 38 34.75 -7.30 -26.06
CA GLU A 38 34.76 -6.69 -24.72
C GLU A 38 33.37 -6.18 -24.34
N LYS A 39 32.64 -6.94 -23.52
CA LYS A 39 31.35 -6.50 -23.01
C LYS A 39 31.65 -5.37 -22.04
N LYS A 40 31.30 -4.15 -22.44
CA LYS A 40 31.36 -2.96 -21.59
C LYS A 40 30.78 -3.31 -20.22
N LYS A 41 31.60 -3.27 -19.18
CA LYS A 41 31.20 -3.65 -17.81
C LYS A 41 30.10 -2.69 -17.36
N LEU A 42 28.87 -3.20 -17.28
CA LEU A 42 27.72 -2.41 -16.85
C LEU A 42 27.90 -1.97 -15.40
N ARG A 43 27.59 -0.70 -15.13
CA ARG A 43 27.55 -0.13 -13.78
C ARG A 43 26.17 -0.38 -13.19
N LEU A 44 25.95 -1.58 -12.66
CA LEU A 44 24.66 -1.93 -12.06
C LEU A 44 24.45 -1.22 -10.73
N PRO A 45 23.19 -0.93 -10.34
CA PRO A 45 22.87 -0.43 -9.00
C PRO A 45 23.37 -1.38 -7.90
N PRO A 46 23.68 -0.85 -6.71
CA PRO A 46 24.11 -1.67 -5.57
C PRO A 46 23.03 -2.68 -5.16
N GLY A 47 23.44 -3.73 -4.46
CA GLY A 47 22.51 -4.71 -3.92
C GLY A 47 23.19 -5.69 -2.96
N PRO A 48 22.39 -6.39 -2.13
CA PRO A 48 22.89 -7.45 -1.28
C PRO A 48 23.47 -8.60 -2.10
N TRP A 49 24.33 -9.37 -1.45
CA TRP A 49 24.85 -10.62 -1.99
C TRP A 49 23.73 -11.60 -2.34
N GLN A 50 24.00 -12.46 -3.32
CA GLN A 50 22.99 -13.32 -3.95
C GLN A 50 23.37 -14.79 -3.81
N LEU A 51 22.41 -15.62 -3.41
CA LEU A 51 22.56 -17.07 -3.45
C LEU A 51 22.35 -17.60 -4.89
N PRO A 52 23.01 -18.71 -5.26
CA PRO A 52 22.66 -19.45 -6.47
C PRO A 52 21.17 -19.83 -6.46
N LEU A 53 20.52 -19.75 -7.62
CA LEU A 53 19.08 -20.01 -7.85
C LEU A 53 18.11 -19.07 -7.13
N VAL A 54 18.26 -18.85 -5.82
CA VAL A 54 17.34 -18.03 -4.99
C VAL A 54 17.55 -16.53 -5.20
N GLY A 55 18.79 -16.11 -5.47
CA GLY A 55 19.16 -14.70 -5.57
C GLY A 55 19.07 -13.99 -4.22
N SER A 56 18.47 -12.81 -4.19
CA SER A 56 18.28 -11.95 -3.03
C SER A 56 16.98 -12.25 -2.24
N LEU A 57 16.16 -13.21 -2.67
CA LEU A 57 14.85 -13.47 -2.06
C LEU A 57 14.94 -13.83 -0.56
N HIS A 58 16.01 -14.51 -0.14
CA HIS A 58 16.25 -14.87 1.25
C HIS A 58 16.36 -13.65 2.18
N HIS A 59 16.85 -12.50 1.70
CA HIS A 59 16.89 -11.27 2.51
C HIS A 59 15.49 -10.76 2.86
N VAL A 60 14.52 -10.94 1.95
CA VAL A 60 13.12 -10.55 2.18
C VAL A 60 12.46 -11.56 3.13
N LEU A 61 12.63 -12.86 2.87
CA LEU A 61 12.01 -13.94 3.66
C LEU A 61 12.57 -14.08 5.08
N LEU A 62 13.83 -13.70 5.30
CA LEU A 62 14.47 -13.72 6.62
C LEU A 62 14.35 -12.37 7.35
N SER A 63 13.78 -11.35 6.70
CA SER A 63 13.51 -10.07 7.36
C SER A 63 12.40 -10.24 8.42
N ARG A 64 12.37 -9.32 9.38
CA ARG A 64 11.24 -9.22 10.35
C ARG A 64 9.90 -8.93 9.68
N HIS A 65 9.91 -8.54 8.41
CA HIS A 65 8.75 -8.24 7.60
C HIS A 65 8.57 -9.24 6.45
N ALA A 66 8.83 -10.53 6.71
CA ALA A 66 8.73 -11.60 5.71
C ALA A 66 7.37 -11.66 5.00
N ASP A 67 6.30 -11.27 5.69
CA ASP A 67 4.94 -11.22 5.15
C ASP A 67 4.63 -9.90 4.42
N LEU A 68 5.51 -8.89 4.48
CA LEU A 68 5.28 -7.54 3.93
C LEU A 68 6.53 -7.05 3.15
N PRO A 69 6.71 -7.52 1.89
CA PRO A 69 7.87 -7.20 1.08
C PRO A 69 8.16 -5.70 0.91
N HIS A 70 7.14 -4.83 0.88
CA HIS A 70 7.35 -3.36 0.80
C HIS A 70 8.09 -2.80 2.00
N ARG A 71 7.85 -3.35 3.19
CA ARG A 71 8.57 -2.97 4.42
C ARG A 71 9.97 -3.56 4.44
N ALA A 72 10.12 -4.84 4.11
CA ALA A 72 11.42 -5.50 4.00
C ALA A 72 12.35 -4.81 2.98
N LEU A 73 11.80 -4.38 1.84
CA LEU A 73 12.56 -3.66 0.81
C LEU A 73 12.91 -2.23 1.22
N ARG A 74 12.12 -1.56 2.07
CA ARG A 74 12.52 -0.28 2.66
C ARG A 74 13.75 -0.43 3.57
N GLU A 75 13.78 -1.49 4.39
CA GLU A 75 14.94 -1.77 5.26
C GLU A 75 16.21 -2.03 4.47
N LEU A 76 16.10 -2.82 3.39
CA LEU A 76 17.21 -3.07 2.48
C LEU A 76 17.65 -1.78 1.78
N ALA A 77 16.71 -0.93 1.35
CA ALA A 77 17.04 0.37 0.76
C ALA A 77 17.80 1.28 1.74
N GLY A 78 17.48 1.24 3.04
CA GLY A 78 18.24 1.95 4.08
C GLY A 78 19.72 1.54 4.16
N LYS A 79 20.06 0.31 3.74
CA LYS A 79 21.45 -0.21 3.74
C LYS A 79 22.17 -0.06 2.40
N TYR A 80 21.47 -0.29 1.29
CA TYR A 80 22.07 -0.32 -0.05
C TYR A 80 21.83 0.95 -0.87
N GLY A 81 20.97 1.84 -0.39
CA GLY A 81 20.63 3.10 -1.04
C GLY A 81 19.26 3.09 -1.73
N PRO A 82 18.85 4.25 -2.27
CA PRO A 82 17.50 4.48 -2.79
C PRO A 82 17.18 3.72 -4.09
N LEU A 83 18.20 3.23 -4.79
CA LEU A 83 18.09 2.45 -6.00
C LEU A 83 18.91 1.17 -5.84
N MET A 84 18.26 0.01 -5.87
CA MET A 84 18.94 -1.27 -5.66
C MET A 84 18.57 -2.32 -6.70
N MET A 85 19.55 -3.15 -7.08
CA MET A 85 19.38 -4.27 -8.00
C MET A 85 19.33 -5.58 -7.21
N LEU A 86 18.19 -6.27 -7.30
CA LEU A 86 17.93 -7.55 -6.66
C LEU A 86 17.68 -8.64 -7.71
N ARG A 87 17.75 -9.90 -7.27
CA ARG A 87 17.31 -11.04 -8.08
C ARG A 87 16.35 -11.90 -7.28
N PHE A 88 15.10 -12.03 -7.71
CA PHE A 88 14.12 -12.90 -7.07
C PHE A 88 13.95 -14.17 -7.91
N GLY A 89 14.54 -15.27 -7.45
CA GLY A 89 14.65 -16.48 -8.27
C GLY A 89 15.48 -16.21 -9.53
N ALA A 90 14.85 -16.34 -10.69
CA ALA A 90 15.44 -16.02 -12.00
C ALA A 90 15.17 -14.58 -12.48
N VAL A 91 14.41 -13.77 -11.72
CA VAL A 91 13.92 -12.47 -12.19
C VAL A 91 14.80 -11.31 -11.66
N PRO A 92 15.54 -10.59 -12.54
CA PRO A 92 16.24 -9.37 -12.15
C PRO A 92 15.22 -8.27 -11.84
N THR A 93 15.33 -7.66 -10.66
CA THR A 93 14.39 -6.68 -10.13
C THR A 93 15.10 -5.43 -9.63
N LEU A 94 14.81 -4.30 -10.25
CA LEU A 94 15.18 -2.97 -9.78
C LEU A 94 14.15 -2.49 -8.75
N VAL A 95 14.62 -2.07 -7.58
CA VAL A 95 13.75 -1.45 -6.55
C VAL A 95 14.11 0.02 -6.43
N VAL A 96 13.08 0.85 -6.53
CA VAL A 96 13.15 2.31 -6.51
C VAL A 96 12.46 2.80 -5.23
N SER A 97 13.20 3.45 -4.33
CA SER A 97 12.73 3.79 -2.98
C SER A 97 12.91 5.26 -2.58
N SER A 98 13.32 6.14 -3.50
CA SER A 98 13.32 7.60 -3.27
C SER A 98 12.56 8.36 -4.36
N ALA A 99 12.18 9.61 -4.05
CA ALA A 99 11.47 10.49 -4.96
C ALA A 99 12.30 10.84 -6.21
N GLU A 100 13.61 11.04 -6.08
CA GLU A 100 14.52 11.36 -7.20
C GLU A 100 14.62 10.18 -8.17
N ALA A 101 14.81 8.97 -7.63
CA ALA A 101 14.87 7.75 -8.42
C ALA A 101 13.53 7.47 -9.12
N ALA A 102 12.41 7.68 -8.41
CA ALA A 102 11.08 7.55 -8.97
C ALA A 102 10.81 8.57 -10.08
N ARG A 103 11.29 9.82 -9.93
CA ARG A 103 11.20 10.86 -10.97
C ARG A 103 11.93 10.45 -12.24
N GLU A 104 13.15 9.92 -12.12
CA GLU A 104 13.88 9.44 -13.29
C GLU A 104 13.15 8.29 -14.00
N VAL A 105 12.67 7.30 -13.27
CA VAL A 105 11.99 6.12 -13.86
C VAL A 105 10.62 6.47 -14.44
N LEU A 106 9.83 7.29 -13.77
CA LEU A 106 8.43 7.53 -14.11
C LEU A 106 8.21 8.75 -15.00
N LYS A 107 9.16 9.69 -15.05
CA LYS A 107 9.06 10.94 -15.84
C LYS A 107 10.19 11.09 -16.84
N THR A 108 11.46 11.06 -16.40
CA THR A 108 12.60 11.31 -17.31
C THR A 108 12.74 10.22 -18.36
N TYR A 109 12.64 8.96 -17.96
CA TYR A 109 12.74 7.78 -18.81
C TYR A 109 11.38 7.07 -18.97
N ASP A 110 10.28 7.84 -18.95
CA ASP A 110 8.92 7.30 -18.88
C ASP A 110 8.60 6.29 -20.00
N ALA A 111 9.11 6.51 -21.21
CA ALA A 111 8.91 5.67 -22.38
C ALA A 111 9.65 4.34 -22.23
N ALA A 112 10.90 4.36 -21.75
CA ALA A 112 11.71 3.15 -21.52
C ALA A 112 11.06 2.24 -20.46
N PHE A 113 10.37 2.81 -19.47
CA PHE A 113 9.68 2.11 -18.40
C PHE A 113 8.15 2.08 -18.53
N ALA A 114 7.58 2.41 -19.68
CA ALA A 114 6.12 2.41 -19.85
C ALA A 114 5.54 1.00 -20.04
N SER A 115 6.36 -0.02 -20.31
CA SER A 115 5.89 -1.42 -20.40
C SER A 115 5.67 -2.02 -19.01
N ARG A 116 4.79 -3.03 -18.92
CA ARG A 116 4.53 -3.79 -17.69
C ARG A 116 5.32 -5.08 -17.68
N TYR A 117 5.82 -5.48 -16.51
CA TYR A 117 6.44 -6.78 -16.35
C TYR A 117 5.34 -7.83 -16.14
N LEU A 118 5.08 -8.64 -17.17
CA LEU A 118 4.00 -9.62 -17.15
C LEU A 118 4.52 -10.94 -16.55
N THR A 119 4.12 -11.24 -15.31
CA THR A 119 4.40 -12.54 -14.70
C THR A 119 3.44 -13.60 -15.24
N PRO A 120 3.77 -14.91 -15.16
CA PRO A 120 2.83 -15.98 -15.51
C PRO A 120 1.45 -15.86 -14.87
N THR A 121 1.37 -15.51 -13.57
CA THR A 121 0.09 -15.27 -12.90
C THR A 121 -0.68 -14.11 -13.54
N LEU A 122 -0.02 -12.95 -13.72
CA LEU A 122 -0.65 -11.79 -14.36
C LEU A 122 -1.03 -12.07 -15.81
N ALA A 123 -0.26 -12.87 -16.54
CA ALA A 123 -0.58 -13.26 -17.90
C ALA A 123 -1.89 -14.07 -17.98
N VAL A 124 -2.18 -14.93 -17.00
CA VAL A 124 -3.45 -15.66 -16.95
C VAL A 124 -4.61 -14.70 -16.65
N LEU A 125 -4.46 -13.86 -15.62
CA LEU A 125 -5.52 -12.93 -15.20
C LEU A 125 -5.85 -11.87 -16.27
N SER A 126 -4.85 -11.40 -17.00
CA SER A 126 -5.00 -10.37 -18.06
C SER A 126 -5.11 -10.93 -19.48
N ARG A 127 -5.25 -12.26 -19.62
CA ARG A 127 -5.28 -12.98 -20.91
C ARG A 127 -4.15 -12.57 -21.87
N GLY A 128 -2.93 -12.63 -21.35
CA GLY A 128 -1.70 -12.31 -22.08
C GLY A 128 -1.34 -10.83 -22.09
N GLY A 129 -1.82 -10.04 -21.14
CA GLY A 129 -1.60 -8.59 -21.11
C GLY A 129 -2.41 -7.87 -22.19
N ARG A 130 -3.67 -8.28 -22.38
CA ARG A 130 -4.60 -7.66 -23.35
C ARG A 130 -5.67 -6.85 -22.63
N ASP A 131 -5.22 -5.95 -21.76
CA ASP A 131 -6.01 -5.16 -20.84
C ASP A 131 -5.44 -3.72 -20.72
N ILE A 132 -5.87 -2.93 -19.73
CA ILE A 132 -5.33 -1.58 -19.47
C ILE A 132 -4.21 -1.64 -18.42
N LEU A 133 -4.35 -2.51 -17.41
CA LEU A 133 -3.48 -2.56 -16.24
C LEU A 133 -2.11 -3.19 -16.53
N PHE A 134 -2.08 -4.38 -17.15
CA PHE A 134 -0.89 -5.22 -17.29
C PHE A 134 -0.35 -5.31 -18.72
N SER A 135 -1.02 -4.70 -19.69
CA SER A 135 -0.61 -4.73 -21.09
C SER A 135 0.76 -4.08 -21.33
N PRO A 136 1.60 -4.65 -22.21
CA PRO A 136 2.81 -3.99 -22.68
C PRO A 136 2.47 -2.64 -23.33
N TYR A 137 3.44 -1.73 -23.37
CA TYR A 137 3.21 -0.45 -24.03
C TYR A 137 3.28 -0.61 -25.55
N CYS A 138 2.11 -0.64 -26.18
CA CYS A 138 1.90 -0.80 -27.61
C CYS A 138 0.68 0.03 -28.06
N ASP A 139 0.33 -0.05 -29.35
CA ASP A 139 -0.75 0.72 -29.97
C ASP A 139 -2.11 0.37 -29.38
N LEU A 140 -2.36 -0.93 -29.15
CA LEU A 140 -3.55 -1.42 -28.46
C LEU A 140 -3.68 -0.76 -27.09
N TRP A 141 -2.63 -0.79 -26.26
CA TRP A 141 -2.67 -0.16 -24.94
C TRP A 141 -2.91 1.36 -25.04
N ARG A 142 -2.26 2.06 -25.97
CA ARG A 142 -2.46 3.51 -26.17
C ARG A 142 -3.91 3.82 -26.53
N GLN A 143 -4.54 2.98 -27.36
CA GLN A 143 -5.95 3.11 -27.70
C GLN A 143 -6.86 2.84 -26.50
N LEU A 144 -6.69 1.70 -25.81
CA LEU A 144 -7.48 1.36 -24.62
C LEU A 144 -7.35 2.45 -23.53
N ARG A 145 -6.14 2.98 -23.36
CA ARG A 145 -5.87 4.09 -22.44
C ARG A 145 -6.62 5.36 -22.85
N ARG A 146 -6.66 5.69 -24.14
CA ARG A 146 -7.41 6.85 -24.66
C ARG A 146 -8.91 6.68 -24.41
N ILE A 147 -9.47 5.52 -24.76
CA ILE A 147 -10.89 5.21 -24.50
C ILE A 147 -11.19 5.33 -23.00
N CYS A 148 -10.36 4.73 -22.15
CA CYS A 148 -10.52 4.78 -20.71
C CYS A 148 -10.55 6.22 -20.17
N VAL A 149 -9.63 7.09 -20.59
CA VAL A 149 -9.55 8.47 -20.08
C VAL A 149 -10.65 9.38 -20.66
N HIS A 150 -10.97 9.26 -21.95
CA HIS A 150 -11.87 10.20 -22.62
C HIS A 150 -13.34 9.76 -22.59
N GLU A 151 -13.61 8.46 -22.72
CA GLU A 151 -14.97 7.95 -22.85
C GLU A 151 -15.52 7.39 -21.53
N LEU A 152 -14.66 6.69 -20.77
CA LEU A 152 -15.09 5.96 -19.57
C LEU A 152 -14.91 6.73 -18.25
N LEU A 153 -13.77 7.42 -18.09
CA LEU A 153 -13.37 8.05 -16.82
C LEU A 153 -13.13 9.56 -16.97
N SER A 154 -13.73 10.18 -18.00
CA SER A 154 -13.72 11.64 -18.12
C SER A 154 -14.54 12.26 -16.98
N ALA A 155 -14.21 13.51 -16.60
CA ALA A 155 -14.92 14.20 -15.53
C ALA A 155 -16.45 14.23 -15.76
N ARG A 156 -16.87 14.45 -17.02
CA ARG A 156 -18.28 14.42 -17.42
C ARG A 156 -18.92 13.05 -17.19
N ARG A 157 -18.23 11.95 -17.55
CA ARG A 157 -18.74 10.59 -17.36
C ARG A 157 -18.78 10.20 -15.89
N VAL A 158 -17.77 10.56 -15.12
CA VAL A 158 -17.78 10.36 -13.67
C VAL A 158 -19.00 11.09 -13.08
N GLN A 159 -19.22 12.35 -13.42
CA GLN A 159 -20.35 13.14 -12.93
C GLN A 159 -21.72 12.56 -13.34
N SER A 160 -21.89 12.02 -14.56
CA SER A 160 -23.16 11.39 -14.97
C SER A 160 -23.51 10.17 -14.11
N LEU A 161 -22.50 9.48 -13.57
CA LEU A 161 -22.64 8.32 -12.70
C LEU A 161 -22.83 8.68 -11.21
N ARG A 162 -22.96 9.96 -10.85
CA ARG A 162 -23.14 10.40 -9.44
C ARG A 162 -24.31 9.74 -8.73
N HIS A 163 -25.42 9.55 -9.45
CA HIS A 163 -26.64 8.98 -8.89
C HIS A 163 -26.42 7.56 -8.34
N VAL A 164 -25.58 6.76 -9.01
CA VAL A 164 -25.18 5.43 -8.54
C VAL A 164 -24.44 5.55 -7.21
N ARG A 165 -23.48 6.47 -7.10
CA ARG A 165 -22.67 6.66 -5.90
C ARG A 165 -23.51 7.16 -4.72
N GLU A 166 -24.40 8.12 -4.96
CA GLU A 166 -25.33 8.63 -3.95
C GLU A 166 -26.29 7.56 -3.45
N ASP A 167 -26.80 6.72 -4.35
CA ASP A 167 -27.66 5.59 -3.98
C ASP A 167 -26.90 4.59 -3.11
N GLU A 168 -25.68 4.21 -3.48
CA GLU A 168 -24.89 3.24 -2.73
C GLU A 168 -24.37 3.80 -1.40
N ALA A 169 -24.01 5.07 -1.32
CA ALA A 169 -23.70 5.74 -0.06
C ALA A 169 -24.92 5.76 0.89
N ALA A 170 -26.10 6.10 0.38
CA ALA A 170 -27.32 6.07 1.17
C ALA A 170 -27.70 4.64 1.61
N ARG A 171 -27.42 3.62 0.79
CA ARG A 171 -27.61 2.21 1.16
C ARG A 171 -26.63 1.77 2.24
N LEU A 172 -25.37 2.18 2.16
CA LEU A 172 -24.38 1.92 3.20
C LEU A 172 -24.85 2.48 4.54
N VAL A 173 -25.29 3.73 4.57
CA VAL A 173 -25.87 4.35 5.78
C VAL A 173 -27.06 3.55 6.30
N ARG A 174 -28.00 3.15 5.43
CA ARG A 174 -29.15 2.32 5.84
C ARG A 174 -28.74 0.96 6.39
N SER A 175 -27.72 0.32 5.84
CA SER A 175 -27.21 -0.96 6.35
C SER A 175 -26.61 -0.82 7.75
N VAL A 176 -25.81 0.23 7.99
CA VAL A 176 -25.27 0.50 9.33
C VAL A 176 -26.39 0.85 10.31
N ALA A 177 -27.34 1.71 9.91
CA ALA A 177 -28.47 2.10 10.73
C ALA A 177 -29.36 0.89 11.10
N ALA A 178 -29.58 -0.05 10.17
CA ALA A 178 -30.33 -1.26 10.44
C ALA A 178 -29.67 -2.14 11.51
N GLU A 179 -28.34 -2.29 11.47
CA GLU A 179 -27.58 -3.03 12.50
C GLU A 179 -27.67 -2.35 13.88
N CYS A 180 -27.66 -1.01 13.92
CA CYS A 180 -27.82 -0.20 15.13
C CYS A 180 -29.24 -0.31 15.69
N ALA A 181 -30.26 -0.12 14.86
CA ALA A 181 -31.67 -0.16 15.24
C ALA A 181 -32.06 -1.53 15.80
N ALA A 182 -31.56 -2.62 15.21
CA ALA A 182 -31.78 -3.98 15.70
C ALA A 182 -31.21 -4.23 17.12
N ARG A 183 -30.32 -3.35 17.62
CA ARG A 183 -29.63 -3.49 18.91
C ARG A 183 -29.83 -2.28 19.83
N GLY A 184 -30.87 -1.49 19.62
CA GLY A 184 -31.25 -0.40 20.52
C GLY A 184 -30.54 0.95 20.24
N GLY A 185 -30.15 1.20 18.99
CA GLY A 185 -29.60 2.49 18.54
C GLY A 185 -28.07 2.54 18.44
N ALA A 186 -27.38 1.52 18.95
CA ALA A 186 -25.94 1.36 18.82
C ALA A 186 -25.55 -0.12 18.70
N ALA A 187 -24.53 -0.42 17.90
CA ALA A 187 -24.13 -1.79 17.59
C ALA A 187 -22.64 -1.92 17.23
N VAL A 188 -22.09 -3.11 17.48
CA VAL A 188 -20.85 -3.56 16.86
C VAL A 188 -21.14 -3.91 15.41
N VAL A 189 -20.50 -3.22 14.47
CA VAL A 189 -20.72 -3.37 13.03
C VAL A 189 -19.43 -3.77 12.32
N ASN A 190 -19.52 -4.74 11.42
CA ASN A 190 -18.47 -5.04 10.45
C ASN A 190 -18.48 -4.00 9.32
N VAL A 191 -18.04 -2.78 9.63
CA VAL A 191 -18.07 -1.67 8.67
C VAL A 191 -17.13 -1.91 7.50
N GLY A 192 -16.02 -2.65 7.70
CA GLY A 192 -15.10 -3.01 6.62
C GLY A 192 -15.76 -3.85 5.52
N GLU A 193 -16.59 -4.81 5.89
CA GLU A 193 -17.38 -5.61 4.95
C GLU A 193 -18.46 -4.76 4.25
N LEU A 194 -19.16 -3.89 5.00
CA LEU A 194 -20.19 -3.02 4.43
C LEU A 194 -19.61 -2.00 3.43
N ILE A 195 -18.45 -1.40 3.75
CA ILE A 195 -17.70 -0.52 2.84
C ILE A 195 -17.31 -1.30 1.58
N SER A 196 -16.74 -2.49 1.73
CA SER A 196 -16.33 -3.33 0.59
C SER A 196 -17.50 -3.62 -0.35
N ARG A 197 -18.67 -3.94 0.20
CA ARG A 197 -19.90 -4.17 -0.58
C ARG A 197 -20.39 -2.92 -1.27
N ALA A 198 -20.50 -1.80 -0.55
CA ALA A 198 -21.02 -0.54 -1.10
C ALA A 198 -20.15 0.00 -2.25
N VAL A 199 -18.81 -0.04 -2.08
CA VAL A 199 -17.88 0.36 -3.14
C VAL A 199 -17.97 -0.58 -4.34
N ASN A 200 -18.02 -1.90 -4.11
CA ASN A 200 -18.15 -2.85 -5.21
C ASN A 200 -19.46 -2.65 -5.98
N ASP A 201 -20.59 -2.52 -5.29
CA ASP A 201 -21.88 -2.25 -5.91
C ASP A 201 -21.88 -0.92 -6.68
N SER A 202 -21.21 0.11 -6.15
CA SER A 202 -21.04 1.40 -6.82
C SER A 202 -20.28 1.27 -8.13
N VAL A 203 -19.15 0.57 -8.12
CA VAL A 203 -18.31 0.38 -9.31
C VAL A 203 -18.98 -0.55 -10.33
N VAL A 204 -19.62 -1.63 -9.89
CA VAL A 204 -20.32 -2.57 -10.77
C VAL A 204 -21.48 -1.89 -11.46
N ARG A 205 -22.39 -1.24 -10.71
CA ARG A 205 -23.50 -0.48 -11.30
C ARG A 205 -23.02 0.64 -12.21
N SER A 206 -21.89 1.27 -11.89
CA SER A 206 -21.31 2.30 -12.74
C SER A 206 -20.84 1.76 -14.09
N ALA A 207 -20.36 0.51 -14.13
CA ALA A 207 -19.84 -0.05 -15.38
C ALA A 207 -20.85 -0.86 -16.19
N VAL A 208 -21.87 -1.47 -15.57
CA VAL A 208 -22.82 -2.36 -16.27
C VAL A 208 -24.29 -2.13 -15.90
N GLY A 209 -24.61 -1.01 -15.25
CA GLY A 209 -25.98 -0.52 -15.04
C GLY A 209 -26.73 -1.21 -13.90
N ALA A 210 -26.50 -2.51 -13.71
CA ALA A 210 -27.17 -3.35 -12.72
C ALA A 210 -26.24 -3.82 -11.61
N ARG A 211 -26.83 -4.36 -10.55
CA ARG A 211 -26.11 -5.12 -9.52
C ARG A 211 -25.94 -6.56 -9.99
N SER A 212 -24.79 -7.15 -9.74
CA SER A 212 -24.57 -8.56 -10.05
C SER A 212 -25.29 -9.46 -9.03
N ALA A 213 -26.10 -10.41 -9.49
CA ALA A 213 -26.64 -11.47 -8.65
C ALA A 213 -25.52 -12.33 -8.02
N ARG A 214 -24.35 -12.38 -8.66
CA ARG A 214 -23.15 -13.12 -8.24
C ARG A 214 -22.13 -12.21 -7.55
N ARG A 215 -22.55 -11.08 -6.95
CA ARG A 215 -21.67 -10.10 -6.29
C ARG A 215 -20.73 -10.73 -5.27
N ASP A 216 -21.26 -11.52 -4.34
CA ASP A 216 -20.44 -12.09 -3.27
C ASP A 216 -19.41 -13.09 -3.82
N GLU A 217 -19.75 -13.79 -4.90
CA GLU A 217 -18.79 -14.60 -5.66
C GLU A 217 -17.73 -13.72 -6.33
N PHE A 218 -18.13 -12.64 -6.99
CA PHE A 218 -17.21 -11.68 -7.62
C PHE A 218 -16.22 -11.10 -6.61
N VAL A 219 -16.69 -10.58 -5.47
CA VAL A 219 -15.83 -10.00 -4.41
C VAL A 219 -14.84 -11.04 -3.88
N ARG A 220 -15.30 -12.28 -3.66
CA ARG A 220 -14.43 -13.37 -3.19
C ARG A 220 -13.36 -13.74 -4.22
N GLU A 221 -13.72 -13.87 -5.48
CA GLU A 221 -12.75 -14.20 -6.53
C GLU A 221 -11.81 -13.01 -6.83
N LEU A 222 -12.28 -11.77 -6.70
CA LEU A 222 -11.44 -10.58 -6.77
C LEU A 222 -10.39 -10.58 -5.65
N ASP A 223 -10.79 -10.83 -4.41
CA ASP A 223 -9.87 -10.94 -3.25
C ASP A 223 -8.80 -12.01 -3.47
N GLU A 224 -9.21 -13.18 -3.98
CA GLU A 224 -8.31 -14.26 -4.33
C GLU A 224 -7.32 -13.83 -5.44
N SER A 225 -7.79 -13.16 -6.49
CA SER A 225 -6.94 -12.67 -7.58
C SER A 225 -5.90 -11.66 -7.10
N VAL A 226 -6.28 -10.79 -6.16
CA VAL A 226 -5.42 -9.77 -5.55
C VAL A 226 -4.30 -10.42 -4.75
N ARG A 227 -4.62 -11.46 -3.97
CA ARG A 227 -3.62 -12.26 -3.22
C ARG A 227 -2.65 -12.99 -4.15
N LEU A 228 -3.17 -13.61 -5.21
CA LEU A 228 -2.36 -14.36 -6.18
C LEU A 228 -1.41 -13.45 -6.97
N SER A 229 -1.83 -12.22 -7.26
CA SER A 229 -1.07 -11.24 -8.05
C SER A 229 0.16 -10.64 -7.36
N GLY A 230 0.45 -11.02 -6.11
CA GLY A 230 1.62 -10.52 -5.35
C GLY A 230 2.99 -10.86 -5.97
N GLY A 231 3.09 -11.86 -6.85
CA GLY A 231 4.27 -12.08 -7.69
C GLY A 231 5.44 -12.84 -7.04
N PHE A 232 5.24 -13.43 -5.86
CA PHE A 232 6.26 -14.20 -5.12
C PHE A 232 5.98 -15.72 -5.10
N ASN A 233 5.13 -16.20 -6.01
CA ASN A 233 4.88 -17.63 -6.20
C ASN A 233 5.95 -18.29 -7.11
N LEU A 234 6.03 -19.62 -7.11
CA LEU A 234 7.09 -20.37 -7.82
C LEU A 234 7.11 -20.09 -9.34
N ALA A 235 5.94 -19.95 -9.97
CA ALA A 235 5.85 -19.68 -11.40
C ALA A 235 6.38 -18.27 -11.73
N ASP A 236 6.07 -17.29 -10.89
CA ASP A 236 6.48 -15.91 -11.08
C ASP A 236 7.96 -15.66 -10.78
N LEU A 237 8.56 -16.44 -9.87
CA LEU A 237 9.99 -16.39 -9.56
C LEU A 237 10.86 -17.09 -10.62
N TYR A 238 10.31 -18.08 -11.34
CA TYR A 238 11.01 -18.84 -12.38
C TYR A 238 10.17 -18.96 -13.66
N PRO A 239 9.86 -17.84 -14.33
CA PRO A 239 8.87 -17.79 -15.42
C PRO A 239 9.28 -18.64 -16.63
N SER A 240 10.58 -18.81 -16.88
CA SER A 240 11.09 -19.64 -17.97
C SER A 240 10.99 -21.15 -17.70
N SER A 241 10.81 -21.57 -16.45
CA SER A 241 10.76 -22.98 -16.08
C SER A 241 9.34 -23.54 -16.26
N TRP A 242 9.21 -24.51 -17.17
CA TRP A 242 7.95 -25.23 -17.36
C TRP A 242 7.55 -26.02 -16.10
N LEU A 243 8.55 -26.59 -15.40
CA LEU A 243 8.33 -27.37 -14.18
C LEU A 243 7.85 -26.48 -13.04
N ALA A 244 8.43 -25.29 -12.87
CA ALA A 244 7.99 -24.31 -11.87
C ALA A 244 6.52 -23.92 -12.07
N ARG A 245 6.10 -23.71 -13.32
CA ARG A 245 4.70 -23.44 -13.68
C ARG A 245 3.78 -24.62 -13.34
N ARG A 246 4.18 -25.85 -13.68
CA ARG A 246 3.37 -27.07 -13.46
C ARG A 246 3.20 -27.41 -11.97
N LEU A 247 4.23 -27.17 -11.17
CA LEU A 247 4.26 -27.45 -9.73
C LEU A 247 3.64 -26.32 -8.89
N SER A 248 3.48 -25.12 -9.45
CA SER A 248 2.88 -23.99 -8.74
C SER A 248 1.38 -24.22 -8.50
N GLY A 249 1.00 -24.42 -7.23
CA GLY A 249 -0.41 -24.45 -6.81
C GLY A 249 -1.13 -23.14 -7.13
N ALA A 250 -0.43 -22.01 -6.95
CA ALA A 250 -0.94 -20.67 -7.26
C ALA A 250 -1.35 -20.52 -8.73
N MET A 251 -0.68 -21.19 -9.68
CA MET A 251 -1.10 -21.15 -11.10
C MET A 251 -2.46 -21.82 -11.31
N ARG A 252 -2.70 -22.96 -10.64
CA ARG A 252 -4.00 -23.66 -10.74
C ARG A 252 -5.12 -22.83 -10.10
N GLU A 253 -4.83 -22.20 -8.96
CA GLU A 253 -5.76 -21.28 -8.30
C GLU A 253 -6.04 -20.06 -9.18
N THR A 254 -5.03 -19.51 -9.84
CA THR A 254 -5.16 -18.39 -10.79
C THR A 254 -6.05 -18.76 -11.96
N GLU A 255 -5.84 -19.92 -12.58
CA GLU A 255 -6.68 -20.40 -13.68
C GLU A 255 -8.14 -20.62 -13.24
N ARG A 256 -8.37 -21.16 -12.04
CA ARG A 256 -9.72 -21.33 -11.46
C ARG A 256 -10.40 -19.98 -11.25
N CYS A 257 -9.71 -19.05 -10.59
CA CYS A 257 -10.18 -17.70 -10.31
C CYS A 257 -10.52 -16.98 -11.61
N ASN A 258 -9.62 -17.00 -12.59
CA ASN A 258 -9.84 -16.39 -13.90
C ASN A 258 -11.07 -16.98 -14.61
N ARG A 259 -11.27 -18.31 -14.59
CA ARG A 259 -12.46 -18.94 -15.17
C ARG A 259 -13.76 -18.47 -14.50
N SER A 260 -13.78 -18.36 -13.17
CA SER A 260 -14.97 -17.90 -12.44
C SER A 260 -15.27 -16.42 -12.74
N LEU A 261 -14.24 -15.55 -12.73
CA LEU A 261 -14.39 -14.15 -13.09
C LEU A 261 -14.91 -13.98 -14.53
N MET A 262 -14.36 -14.72 -15.50
CA MET A 262 -14.84 -14.66 -16.89
C MET A 262 -16.29 -15.14 -17.01
N ALA A 263 -16.69 -16.20 -16.31
CA ALA A 263 -18.08 -16.65 -16.32
C ALA A 263 -19.04 -15.59 -15.77
N ILE A 264 -18.65 -14.88 -14.70
CA ILE A 264 -19.45 -13.76 -14.17
C ILE A 264 -19.54 -12.63 -15.20
N MET A 265 -18.44 -12.31 -15.88
CA MET A 265 -18.43 -11.28 -16.91
C MET A 265 -19.28 -11.65 -18.13
N ASP A 266 -19.25 -12.90 -18.57
CA ASP A 266 -20.05 -13.39 -19.69
C ASP A 266 -21.56 -13.32 -19.36
N ASP A 267 -21.95 -13.66 -18.14
CA ASP A 267 -23.32 -13.50 -17.66
C ASP A 267 -23.75 -12.03 -17.72
N ILE A 268 -22.90 -11.13 -17.20
CA ILE A 268 -23.16 -9.68 -17.18
C ILE A 268 -23.30 -9.10 -18.59
N ILE A 269 -22.40 -9.47 -19.50
CA ILE A 269 -22.42 -8.97 -20.89
C ILE A 269 -23.66 -9.49 -21.63
N ARG A 270 -24.08 -10.73 -21.36
CA ARG A 270 -25.28 -11.34 -21.98
C ARG A 270 -26.59 -10.69 -21.48
N GLU A 271 -26.64 -10.32 -20.20
CA GLU A 271 -27.82 -9.72 -19.57
C GLU A 271 -27.96 -8.21 -19.85
N HIS A 272 -26.92 -7.58 -20.39
CA HIS A 272 -26.91 -6.15 -20.66
C HIS A 272 -27.85 -5.78 -21.81
N GLY A 273 -28.77 -4.85 -21.56
CA GLY A 273 -29.75 -4.36 -22.53
C GLY A 273 -29.16 -3.34 -23.51
N ASP A 274 -29.73 -3.28 -24.72
CA ASP A 274 -29.37 -2.24 -25.68
C ASP A 274 -29.85 -0.86 -25.18
N GLY A 275 -28.93 0.10 -25.07
CA GLY A 275 -29.25 1.52 -24.80
C GLY A 275 -28.85 2.05 -23.43
N GLU A 276 -28.16 1.27 -22.59
CA GLU A 276 -27.68 1.75 -21.29
C GLU A 276 -26.46 2.71 -21.43
N GLU A 277 -26.43 3.77 -20.62
CA GLU A 277 -25.38 4.81 -20.67
C GLU A 277 -24.16 4.51 -19.75
N ASP A 278 -24.02 3.27 -19.30
CA ASP A 278 -22.88 2.83 -18.48
C ASP A 278 -21.61 2.58 -19.31
N LEU A 279 -20.54 2.16 -18.64
CA LEU A 279 -19.24 1.97 -19.27
C LEU A 279 -19.24 0.83 -20.31
N LEU A 280 -19.99 -0.24 -20.08
CA LEU A 280 -20.13 -1.36 -21.01
C LEU A 280 -20.90 -0.93 -22.26
N GLY A 281 -22.00 -0.21 -22.11
CA GLY A 281 -22.79 0.32 -23.22
C GLY A 281 -21.94 1.25 -24.12
N VAL A 282 -21.06 2.06 -23.54
CA VAL A 282 -20.09 2.89 -24.28
C VAL A 282 -19.11 2.02 -25.08
N LEU A 283 -18.55 0.96 -24.49
CA LEU A 283 -17.61 0.06 -25.16
C LEU A 283 -18.27 -0.73 -26.30
N LEU A 284 -19.48 -1.23 -26.09
CA LEU A 284 -20.26 -1.94 -27.12
C LEU A 284 -20.62 -1.01 -28.28
N ARG A 285 -20.96 0.24 -28.01
CA ARG A 285 -21.18 1.25 -29.07
C ARG A 285 -19.91 1.52 -29.88
N LEU A 286 -18.76 1.68 -29.23
CA LEU A 286 -17.48 1.87 -29.92
C LEU A 286 -17.09 0.64 -30.77
N GLN A 287 -17.39 -0.56 -30.28
CA GLN A 287 -17.21 -1.79 -31.04
C GLN A 287 -18.07 -1.82 -32.31
N ARG A 288 -19.34 -1.43 -32.22
CA ARG A 288 -20.27 -1.39 -33.37
C ARG A 288 -19.87 -0.34 -34.41
N ASN A 289 -19.42 0.84 -33.98
CA ASN A 289 -19.04 1.92 -34.89
C ASN A 289 -17.76 1.62 -35.68
N GLY A 290 -16.82 0.85 -35.11
CA GLY A 290 -15.57 0.48 -35.79
C GLY A 290 -14.55 1.61 -35.95
N ASP A 291 -14.77 2.78 -35.33
CA ASP A 291 -13.92 3.99 -35.43
C ASP A 291 -12.59 3.90 -34.65
N VAL A 292 -12.06 2.69 -34.46
CA VAL A 292 -10.89 2.40 -33.63
C VAL A 292 -9.79 1.73 -34.46
N GLN A 293 -8.54 2.13 -34.21
CA GLN A 293 -7.37 1.59 -34.94
C GLN A 293 -7.18 0.08 -34.70
N CYS A 294 -7.43 -0.38 -33.48
CA CYS A 294 -7.44 -1.78 -33.09
C CYS A 294 -8.89 -2.21 -32.82
N PRO A 295 -9.44 -3.22 -33.52
CA PRO A 295 -10.80 -3.69 -33.28
C PRO A 295 -11.02 -4.11 -31.82
N LEU A 296 -12.09 -3.60 -31.22
CA LEU A 296 -12.51 -3.98 -29.86
C LEU A 296 -13.25 -5.33 -29.94
N THR A 297 -12.54 -6.44 -29.80
CA THR A 297 -13.17 -7.76 -29.66
C THR A 297 -13.92 -7.86 -28.34
N THR A 298 -14.94 -8.71 -28.24
CA THR A 298 -15.67 -8.96 -26.98
C THR A 298 -14.73 -9.32 -25.84
N ASP A 299 -13.69 -10.12 -26.11
CA ASP A 299 -12.64 -10.42 -25.12
C ASP A 299 -11.93 -9.17 -24.58
N LEU A 300 -11.63 -8.19 -25.43
CA LEU A 300 -10.99 -6.96 -24.99
C LEU A 300 -11.92 -6.12 -24.13
N ILE A 301 -13.21 -6.07 -24.49
CA ILE A 301 -14.24 -5.38 -23.71
C ILE A 301 -14.35 -6.04 -22.32
N THR A 302 -14.48 -7.36 -22.27
CA THR A 302 -14.52 -8.13 -21.01
C THR A 302 -13.31 -7.83 -20.12
N ASN A 303 -12.09 -7.79 -20.69
CA ASN A 303 -10.88 -7.44 -19.93
C ASN A 303 -10.93 -6.00 -19.40
N VAL A 304 -11.36 -5.04 -20.23
CA VAL A 304 -11.44 -3.63 -19.83
C VAL A 304 -12.45 -3.43 -18.70
N VAL A 305 -13.62 -4.06 -18.78
CA VAL A 305 -14.64 -3.95 -17.73
C VAL A 305 -14.16 -4.62 -16.43
N LEU A 306 -13.52 -5.80 -16.53
CA LEU A 306 -12.93 -6.44 -15.36
C LEU A 306 -11.83 -5.58 -14.70
N ASP A 307 -10.99 -4.92 -15.50
CA ASP A 307 -10.00 -3.95 -15.00
C ASP A 307 -10.66 -2.81 -14.22
N MET A 308 -11.78 -2.27 -14.73
CA MET A 308 -12.53 -1.20 -14.04
C MET A 308 -13.09 -1.71 -12.71
N PHE A 309 -13.69 -2.90 -12.69
CA PHE A 309 -14.23 -3.51 -11.47
C PHE A 309 -13.15 -3.76 -10.43
N ALA A 310 -12.07 -4.43 -10.82
CA ALA A 310 -10.99 -4.81 -9.92
C ALA A 310 -10.28 -3.57 -9.36
N ALA A 311 -9.87 -2.64 -10.23
CA ALA A 311 -9.13 -1.46 -9.80
C ALA A 311 -10.00 -0.51 -8.98
N GLY A 312 -11.25 -0.27 -9.39
CA GLY A 312 -12.16 0.64 -8.70
C GLY A 312 -12.63 0.12 -7.34
N SER A 313 -12.91 -1.19 -7.24
CA SER A 313 -13.48 -1.80 -6.03
C SER A 313 -12.44 -1.96 -4.93
N GLU A 314 -11.33 -2.64 -5.22
CA GLU A 314 -10.34 -3.03 -4.20
C GLU A 314 -9.60 -1.81 -3.62
N THR A 315 -9.19 -0.86 -4.48
CA THR A 315 -8.38 0.28 -4.02
C THR A 315 -9.19 1.29 -3.21
N SER A 316 -10.41 1.60 -3.66
CA SER A 316 -11.28 2.57 -2.99
C SER A 316 -11.81 2.03 -1.66
N SER A 317 -12.19 0.74 -1.61
CA SER A 317 -12.66 0.11 -0.35
C SER A 317 -11.53 0.02 0.67
N THR A 318 -10.33 -0.37 0.25
CA THR A 318 -9.12 -0.39 1.11
C THR A 318 -8.83 0.99 1.67
N THR A 319 -8.89 2.04 0.85
CA THR A 319 -8.65 3.42 1.30
C THR A 319 -9.70 3.89 2.30
N LEU A 320 -10.99 3.64 2.02
CA LEU A 320 -12.09 3.99 2.93
C LEU A 320 -11.97 3.27 4.28
N GLU A 321 -11.68 1.97 4.26
CA GLU A 321 -11.49 1.18 5.47
C GLU A 321 -10.32 1.70 6.30
N TRP A 322 -9.17 2.02 5.68
CA TRP A 322 -8.03 2.64 6.36
C TRP A 322 -8.33 4.04 6.89
N ALA A 323 -9.07 4.87 6.15
CA ALA A 323 -9.44 6.21 6.60
C ALA A 323 -10.27 6.14 7.88
N LEU A 324 -11.32 5.31 7.90
CA LEU A 324 -12.15 5.14 9.10
C LEU A 324 -11.37 4.50 10.24
N THR A 325 -10.45 3.57 9.94
CA THR A 325 -9.54 2.97 10.93
C THR A 325 -8.70 4.03 11.63
N GLU A 326 -8.06 4.92 10.86
CA GLU A 326 -7.21 5.98 11.43
C GLU A 326 -8.02 7.04 12.17
N LEU A 327 -9.22 7.38 11.70
CA LEU A 327 -10.09 8.30 12.43
C LEU A 327 -10.49 7.70 13.79
N VAL A 328 -10.91 6.44 13.85
CA VAL A 328 -11.29 5.79 15.12
C VAL A 328 -10.12 5.70 16.10
N ARG A 329 -8.89 5.53 15.58
CA ARG A 329 -7.65 5.54 16.39
C ARG A 329 -7.25 6.92 16.89
N ASN A 330 -7.72 7.98 16.25
CA ASN A 330 -7.33 9.35 16.55
C ASN A 330 -8.59 10.20 16.85
N PRO A 331 -9.15 10.12 18.06
CA PRO A 331 -10.42 10.77 18.41
C PRO A 331 -10.45 12.28 18.13
N HIS A 332 -9.33 13.00 18.32
CA HIS A 332 -9.28 14.43 18.03
C HIS A 332 -9.43 14.74 16.52
N ILE A 333 -8.88 13.87 15.66
CA ILE A 333 -9.00 14.00 14.20
C ILE A 333 -10.42 13.62 13.78
N MET A 334 -10.97 12.55 14.36
CA MET A 334 -12.37 12.15 14.17
C MET A 334 -13.32 13.30 14.51
N GLU A 335 -13.16 13.91 15.69
CA GLU A 335 -14.01 15.02 16.13
C GLU A 335 -13.93 16.20 15.16
N LYS A 336 -12.73 16.60 14.71
CA LYS A 336 -12.56 17.69 13.73
C LYS A 336 -13.21 17.36 12.37
N ALA A 337 -13.07 16.12 11.89
CA ALA A 337 -13.69 15.68 10.64
C ALA A 337 -15.22 15.57 10.73
N GLN A 338 -15.75 15.00 11.82
CA GLN A 338 -17.19 14.92 12.07
C GLN A 338 -17.80 16.32 12.24
N SER A 339 -17.11 17.22 12.95
CA SER A 339 -17.56 18.61 13.14
C SER A 339 -17.66 19.34 11.80
N GLU A 340 -16.63 19.27 10.94
CA GLU A 340 -16.68 19.86 9.60
C GLU A 340 -17.90 19.34 8.82
N VAL A 341 -18.05 18.02 8.72
CA VAL A 341 -19.12 17.40 7.92
C VAL A 341 -20.51 17.75 8.48
N ARG A 342 -20.70 17.71 9.79
CA ARG A 342 -22.00 17.96 10.44
C ARG A 342 -22.39 19.42 10.47
N GLU A 343 -21.43 20.33 10.58
CA GLU A 343 -21.69 21.77 10.54
C GLU A 343 -22.04 22.25 9.14
N ILE A 344 -21.28 21.82 8.13
CA ILE A 344 -21.50 22.25 6.74
C ILE A 344 -22.83 21.70 6.20
N PHE A 345 -23.23 20.49 6.61
CA PHE A 345 -24.43 19.83 6.11
C PHE A 345 -25.57 19.76 7.14
N ARG A 346 -25.56 20.64 8.15
CA ARG A 346 -26.58 20.63 9.21
C ARG A 346 -28.00 20.69 8.64
N GLY A 347 -28.83 19.73 9.02
CA GLY A 347 -30.25 19.67 8.60
C GLY A 347 -30.48 19.00 7.25
N GLU A 348 -29.42 18.53 6.59
CA GLU A 348 -29.54 17.78 5.34
C GLU A 348 -29.94 16.34 5.61
N ASN A 349 -30.94 15.85 4.87
CA ASN A 349 -31.42 14.47 4.98
C ASN A 349 -30.61 13.50 4.12
N LYS A 350 -29.96 13.99 3.07
CA LYS A 350 -29.16 13.20 2.13
C LYS A 350 -27.97 14.03 1.65
N LEU A 351 -26.77 13.46 1.73
CA LEU A 351 -25.58 14.08 1.15
C LEU A 351 -25.49 13.75 -0.35
N THR A 352 -25.10 14.73 -1.14
CA THR A 352 -24.86 14.59 -2.59
C THR A 352 -23.41 14.86 -2.94
N GLU A 353 -22.97 14.39 -4.10
CA GLU A 353 -21.57 14.54 -4.52
C GLU A 353 -21.16 16.02 -4.69
N GLU A 354 -22.07 16.87 -5.16
CA GLU A 354 -21.81 18.30 -5.37
C GLU A 354 -21.50 19.04 -4.06
N MET A 355 -21.96 18.51 -2.93
CA MET A 355 -21.72 19.09 -1.61
C MET A 355 -20.29 18.86 -1.11
N MET A 356 -19.59 17.84 -1.65
CA MET A 356 -18.28 17.40 -1.17
C MET A 356 -17.18 18.45 -1.38
N ASP A 357 -17.36 19.38 -2.32
CA ASP A 357 -16.39 20.46 -2.60
C ASP A 357 -16.10 21.37 -1.40
N LYS A 358 -17.01 21.41 -0.42
CA LYS A 358 -16.88 22.22 0.79
C LYS A 358 -16.05 21.55 1.90
N LEU A 359 -15.77 20.24 1.79
CA LEU A 359 -15.12 19.45 2.84
C LEU A 359 -13.59 19.52 2.75
N SER A 360 -13.04 20.63 3.26
CA SER A 360 -11.61 20.91 3.18
C SER A 360 -10.77 19.94 4.01
N TYR A 361 -11.15 19.70 5.27
CA TYR A 361 -10.41 18.90 6.22
C TYR A 361 -10.57 17.40 5.95
N LEU A 362 -11.77 16.94 5.54
CA LEU A 362 -11.97 15.56 5.11
C LEU A 362 -11.05 15.18 3.94
N ARG A 363 -10.80 16.10 3.00
CA ARG A 363 -9.84 15.89 1.92
C ARG A 363 -8.41 15.74 2.44
N LEU A 364 -8.03 16.46 3.51
CA LEU A 364 -6.72 16.27 4.14
C LEU A 364 -6.62 14.89 4.81
N VAL A 365 -7.68 14.42 5.46
CA VAL A 365 -7.77 13.07 6.03
C VAL A 365 -7.58 12.01 4.95
N ILE A 366 -8.24 12.15 3.80
CA ILE A 366 -8.11 11.22 2.67
C ILE A 366 -6.68 11.26 2.10
N ARG A 367 -6.08 12.44 1.96
CA ARG A 367 -4.70 12.59 1.50
C ARG A 367 -3.70 11.93 2.44
N GLU A 368 -3.85 12.12 3.74
CA GLU A 368 -3.00 11.47 4.74
C GLU A 368 -3.22 9.96 4.79
N THR A 369 -4.45 9.51 4.59
CA THR A 369 -4.76 8.07 4.43
C THR A 369 -4.05 7.51 3.21
N LEU A 370 -4.09 8.18 2.05
CA LEU A 370 -3.41 7.74 0.84
C LEU A 370 -1.89 7.74 0.99
N ARG A 371 -1.32 8.62 1.81
CA ARG A 371 0.13 8.67 2.11
C ARG A 371 0.54 7.52 3.01
N LEU A 372 -0.17 7.34 4.13
CA LEU A 372 0.18 6.35 5.14
C LEU A 372 -0.22 4.94 4.68
N HIS A 373 -1.41 4.78 4.11
CA HIS A 373 -1.98 3.48 3.74
C HIS A 373 -2.16 3.35 2.23
N LEU A 374 -1.07 3.52 1.48
CA LEU A 374 -1.06 3.34 0.02
C LEU A 374 -1.62 1.96 -0.36
N PRO A 375 -2.77 1.87 -1.07
CA PRO A 375 -3.34 0.58 -1.40
C PRO A 375 -2.43 -0.27 -2.29
N VAL A 376 -1.57 0.33 -3.11
CA VAL A 376 -0.64 -0.38 -4.01
C VAL A 376 0.81 0.03 -3.69
N PRO A 377 1.46 -0.56 -2.67
CA PRO A 377 2.77 -0.09 -2.16
C PRO A 377 3.88 -0.02 -3.20
N PHE A 378 3.92 -0.96 -4.14
CA PHE A 378 4.93 -1.02 -5.21
C PHE A 378 4.50 -0.36 -6.52
N LEU A 379 3.33 0.29 -6.53
CA LEU A 379 2.58 0.54 -7.75
C LEU A 379 2.44 -0.76 -8.57
N LEU A 380 2.05 -0.65 -9.84
CA LEU A 380 2.06 -1.79 -10.74
C LEU A 380 3.47 -1.98 -11.35
N PRO A 381 4.02 -3.21 -11.40
CA PRO A 381 5.39 -3.47 -11.88
C PRO A 381 5.65 -2.93 -13.30
N ARG A 382 6.75 -2.23 -13.50
CA ARG A 382 7.21 -1.81 -14.84
C ARG A 382 8.26 -2.79 -15.38
N GLN A 383 8.53 -2.69 -16.66
CA GLN A 383 9.64 -3.37 -17.31
C GLN A 383 10.48 -2.36 -18.09
N CYS A 384 11.80 -2.45 -17.91
CA CYS A 384 12.76 -1.72 -18.74
C CYS A 384 12.74 -2.31 -20.16
N ARG A 385 12.37 -1.53 -21.18
CA ARG A 385 12.35 -2.00 -22.58
C ARG A 385 13.60 -1.62 -23.36
N GLU A 386 14.27 -0.55 -22.95
CA GLU A 386 15.37 0.08 -23.67
C GLU A 386 16.53 0.33 -22.70
N PRO A 387 17.79 0.21 -23.15
CA PRO A 387 18.93 0.56 -22.33
C PRO A 387 18.81 2.00 -21.82
N CYS A 388 18.86 2.19 -20.51
CA CYS A 388 18.82 3.49 -19.88
C CYS A 388 19.72 3.54 -18.65
N SER A 389 20.09 4.76 -18.24
CA SER A 389 20.85 4.99 -17.02
C SER A 389 19.96 5.72 -16.02
N VAL A 390 19.80 5.17 -14.82
CA VAL A 390 19.04 5.79 -13.73
C VAL A 390 19.99 6.07 -12.59
N MET A 391 20.05 7.32 -12.13
CA MET A 391 20.99 7.81 -11.12
C MET A 391 22.46 7.43 -11.42
N GLY A 392 22.83 7.42 -12.71
CA GLY A 392 24.18 7.06 -13.16
C GLY A 392 24.48 5.55 -13.22
N TYR A 393 23.49 4.68 -12.97
CA TYR A 393 23.60 3.23 -13.08
C TYR A 393 22.91 2.70 -14.33
N ASP A 394 23.53 1.72 -15.00
CA ASP A 394 22.97 1.07 -16.17
C ASP A 394 21.86 0.08 -15.79
N ILE A 395 20.69 0.21 -16.41
CA ILE A 395 19.54 -0.69 -16.19
C ILE A 395 19.38 -1.63 -17.40
N PRO A 396 19.59 -2.96 -17.22
CA PRO A 396 19.42 -3.92 -18.31
C PRO A 396 17.99 -4.00 -18.83
N VAL A 397 17.85 -4.23 -20.14
CA VAL A 397 16.54 -4.51 -20.78
C VAL A 397 15.92 -5.77 -20.18
N GLY A 398 14.60 -5.77 -20.01
CA GLY A 398 13.82 -6.85 -19.44
C GLY A 398 13.72 -6.81 -17.91
N THR A 399 14.49 -5.94 -17.24
CA THR A 399 14.47 -5.80 -15.77
C THR A 399 13.08 -5.41 -15.28
N LYS A 400 12.57 -6.16 -14.29
CA LYS A 400 11.35 -5.82 -13.53
C LYS A 400 11.64 -4.62 -12.64
N VAL A 401 10.76 -3.63 -12.59
CA VAL A 401 10.94 -2.45 -11.74
C VAL A 401 9.78 -2.35 -10.76
N LEU A 402 10.13 -2.28 -9.48
CA LEU A 402 9.21 -2.03 -8.37
C LEU A 402 9.47 -0.63 -7.81
N VAL A 403 8.46 0.24 -7.85
CA VAL A 403 8.55 1.57 -7.25
C VAL A 403 7.88 1.51 -5.90
N ASN A 404 8.68 1.48 -4.83
CA ASN A 404 8.19 1.41 -3.45
C ASN A 404 7.66 2.77 -3.00
N ALA A 405 6.50 3.15 -3.53
CA ALA A 405 5.81 4.38 -3.19
C ALA A 405 5.44 4.45 -1.71
N TRP A 406 5.23 3.31 -1.05
CA TRP A 406 5.04 3.23 0.41
C TRP A 406 6.28 3.69 1.19
N ALA A 407 7.48 3.32 0.74
CA ALA A 407 8.72 3.81 1.35
C ALA A 407 8.95 5.30 1.10
N ILE A 408 8.70 5.76 -0.13
CA ILE A 408 8.84 7.18 -0.51
C ILE A 408 7.90 8.08 0.31
N ALA A 409 6.65 7.63 0.52
CA ALA A 409 5.67 8.33 1.33
C ALA A 409 6.00 8.37 2.84
N ARG A 410 7.08 7.70 3.26
CA ARG A 410 7.58 7.63 4.64
C ARG A 410 9.07 8.00 4.76
N ASP A 411 9.57 8.74 3.78
CA ASP A 411 10.92 9.26 3.81
C ASP A 411 10.98 10.52 4.69
N ASN A 412 11.84 10.48 5.72
CA ASN A 412 12.07 11.61 6.62
C ASN A 412 12.64 12.85 5.91
N GLN A 413 13.18 12.70 4.70
CA GLN A 413 13.61 13.84 3.89
C GLN A 413 12.43 14.74 3.48
N TYR A 414 11.23 14.17 3.35
CA TYR A 414 10.05 14.85 2.81
C TYR A 414 8.89 14.96 3.80
N TRP A 415 8.85 14.07 4.80
CA TRP A 415 7.72 13.92 5.70
C TRP A 415 8.16 13.94 7.16
N ASP A 416 7.80 15.00 7.89
CA ASP A 416 8.00 15.06 9.34
C ASP A 416 7.12 14.03 10.05
N ASP A 417 7.69 13.27 10.99
CA ASP A 417 7.01 12.17 11.70
C ASP A 417 6.25 11.24 10.74
N PRO A 418 6.94 10.55 9.81
CA PRO A 418 6.31 9.92 8.65
C PRO A 418 5.36 8.76 9.00
N GLU A 419 5.52 8.16 10.18
CA GLU A 419 4.68 7.07 10.66
C GLU A 419 3.42 7.56 11.39
N VAL A 420 3.34 8.86 11.72
CA VAL A 420 2.21 9.45 12.43
C VAL A 420 1.14 9.91 11.44
N PHE A 421 -0.10 9.52 11.70
CA PHE A 421 -1.27 9.99 10.96
C PHE A 421 -1.59 11.44 11.35
N LYS A 422 -1.26 12.38 10.48
CA LYS A 422 -1.38 13.83 10.73
C LYS A 422 -1.92 14.57 9.49
N PRO A 423 -3.25 14.66 9.30
CA PRO A 423 -3.86 15.37 8.17
C PRO A 423 -3.41 16.83 8.03
N GLU A 424 -3.15 17.51 9.15
CA GLU A 424 -2.69 18.91 9.22
C GLU A 424 -1.44 19.18 8.38
N ARG A 425 -0.61 18.14 8.11
CA ARG A 425 0.57 18.29 7.26
C ARG A 425 0.24 18.75 5.84
N PHE A 426 -1.02 18.59 5.41
CA PHE A 426 -1.50 19.02 4.09
C PHE A 426 -2.20 20.38 4.09
N GLU A 427 -2.42 21.04 5.24
CA GLU A 427 -3.11 22.35 5.29
C GLU A 427 -2.32 23.44 4.54
N ASN A 428 -0.99 23.46 4.71
CA ASN A 428 -0.11 24.46 4.08
C ASN A 428 0.87 23.85 3.05
N ASN A 429 0.77 22.54 2.80
CA ASN A 429 1.67 21.84 1.89
C ASN A 429 1.07 21.79 0.47
N ARG A 430 1.85 22.25 -0.51
CA ARG A 430 1.47 22.31 -1.92
C ARG A 430 1.70 21.02 -2.71
N VAL A 431 2.35 20.03 -2.10
CA VAL A 431 2.53 18.70 -2.70
C VAL A 431 1.20 18.17 -3.21
N ASP A 432 1.15 17.54 -4.38
CA ASP A 432 -0.06 17.00 -5.00
C ASP A 432 0.19 15.58 -5.53
N PHE A 433 -0.84 14.72 -5.51
CA PHE A 433 -0.79 13.35 -6.00
C PHE A 433 -0.99 13.24 -7.53
N LYS A 434 -1.04 14.36 -8.26
CA LYS A 434 -1.21 14.41 -9.73
C LYS A 434 0.04 13.97 -10.53
N GLY A 435 1.03 13.36 -9.87
CA GLY A 435 2.21 12.79 -10.52
C GLY A 435 3.28 13.82 -10.91
N ILE A 436 3.29 14.97 -10.23
CA ILE A 436 4.31 16.02 -10.38
C ILE A 436 5.29 15.98 -9.20
N ASP A 437 4.75 15.81 -7.99
CA ASP A 437 5.51 15.73 -6.74
C ASP A 437 5.77 14.24 -6.42
N PHE A 438 7.04 13.86 -6.45
CA PHE A 438 7.44 12.44 -6.44
C PHE A 438 7.53 11.86 -5.02
N GLU A 439 7.56 12.72 -4.02
CA GLU A 439 7.38 12.41 -2.60
C GLU A 439 5.97 11.89 -2.29
N PHE A 440 4.97 12.18 -3.14
CA PHE A 440 3.58 11.77 -2.96
C PHE A 440 2.93 11.24 -4.24
N ILE A 441 3.11 9.95 -4.52
CA ILE A 441 2.63 9.30 -5.76
C ILE A 441 1.67 8.11 -5.51
N PRO A 442 0.58 8.27 -4.72
CA PRO A 442 -0.36 7.18 -4.44
C PRO A 442 -1.05 6.65 -5.70
N PHE A 443 -1.15 7.47 -6.76
CA PHE A 443 -1.71 7.11 -8.05
C PHE A 443 -0.65 6.85 -9.14
N GLY A 444 0.63 6.80 -8.75
CA GLY A 444 1.77 6.75 -9.65
C GLY A 444 1.98 8.06 -10.44
N ALA A 445 2.78 7.98 -11.50
CA ALA A 445 3.11 9.13 -12.35
C ALA A 445 3.41 8.72 -13.80
N GLY A 446 3.53 9.72 -14.68
CA GLY A 446 3.87 9.57 -16.09
C GLY A 446 2.77 8.88 -16.91
N ARG A 447 3.15 8.21 -18.01
CA ARG A 447 2.21 7.59 -18.98
C ARG A 447 1.22 6.58 -18.38
N ARG A 448 1.57 5.99 -17.24
CA ARG A 448 0.78 4.96 -16.55
C ARG A 448 0.20 5.46 -15.22
N ILE A 449 0.11 6.78 -15.01
CA ILE A 449 -0.65 7.34 -13.89
C ILE A 449 -2.07 6.78 -13.87
N CYS A 450 -2.67 6.60 -12.70
CA CYS A 450 -4.04 6.09 -12.58
C CYS A 450 -5.01 6.91 -13.45
N PRO A 451 -5.84 6.29 -14.31
CA PRO A 451 -6.89 7.01 -15.03
C PRO A 451 -8.14 7.25 -14.17
N GLY A 452 -8.31 6.46 -13.09
CA GLY A 452 -9.50 6.48 -12.23
C GLY A 452 -9.41 7.36 -11.00
N ILE A 453 -8.52 8.36 -10.98
CA ILE A 453 -8.34 9.25 -9.80
C ILE A 453 -9.66 9.91 -9.42
N ALA A 454 -10.36 10.50 -10.39
CA ALA A 454 -11.63 11.20 -10.15
C ALA A 454 -12.71 10.25 -9.60
N LEU A 455 -12.88 9.07 -10.23
CA LEU A 455 -13.87 8.09 -9.79
C LEU A 455 -13.57 7.54 -8.39
N GLY A 456 -12.29 7.23 -8.11
CA GLY A 456 -11.85 6.72 -6.81
C GLY A 456 -12.11 7.73 -5.70
N LEU A 457 -11.68 8.98 -5.88
CA LEU A 457 -11.91 10.05 -4.90
C LEU A 457 -13.40 10.35 -4.68
N ALA A 458 -14.22 10.37 -5.74
CA ALA A 458 -15.66 10.57 -5.61
C ALA A 458 -16.34 9.47 -4.76
N ASN A 459 -15.94 8.21 -4.94
CA ASN A 459 -16.42 7.11 -4.09
C ASN A 459 -15.97 7.27 -2.64
N ILE A 460 -14.70 7.63 -2.41
CA ILE A 460 -14.13 7.76 -1.07
C ILE A 460 -14.75 8.95 -0.31
N GLU A 461 -14.79 10.14 -0.92
CA GLU A 461 -15.28 11.37 -0.28
C GLU A 461 -16.73 11.24 0.18
N LEU A 462 -17.63 10.82 -0.73
CA LEU A 462 -19.06 10.76 -0.43
C LEU A 462 -19.40 9.71 0.63
N MET A 463 -18.82 8.50 0.52
CA MET A 463 -19.09 7.43 1.48
C MET A 463 -18.52 7.74 2.85
N LEU A 464 -17.30 8.29 2.93
CA LEU A 464 -16.71 8.67 4.22
C LEU A 464 -17.50 9.81 4.87
N ALA A 465 -17.83 10.87 4.12
CA ALA A 465 -18.66 11.97 4.63
C ALA A 465 -20.01 11.46 5.15
N SER A 466 -20.67 10.55 4.42
CA SER A 466 -21.95 9.97 4.84
C SER A 466 -21.84 9.19 6.15
N LEU A 467 -20.77 8.40 6.32
CA LEU A 467 -20.54 7.66 7.57
C LEU A 467 -20.26 8.60 8.76
N LEU A 468 -19.51 9.68 8.56
CA LEU A 468 -19.19 10.66 9.61
C LEU A 468 -20.38 11.55 9.98
N TYR A 469 -21.23 11.86 9.00
CA TYR A 469 -22.43 12.67 9.22
C TYR A 469 -23.45 11.94 10.09
N HIS A 470 -23.74 10.67 9.80
CA HIS A 470 -24.85 9.94 10.41
C HIS A 470 -24.52 9.15 11.69
N PHE A 471 -23.24 8.88 11.98
CA PHE A 471 -22.86 8.00 13.07
C PHE A 471 -21.70 8.56 13.90
N ASP A 472 -21.73 8.28 15.20
CA ASP A 472 -20.57 8.31 16.06
C ASP A 472 -19.88 6.93 16.05
N TRP A 473 -18.55 6.95 15.96
CA TRP A 473 -17.74 5.76 15.80
C TRP A 473 -16.78 5.62 16.96
N GLU A 474 -16.83 4.46 17.62
CA GLU A 474 -15.95 4.14 18.73
C GLU A 474 -15.29 2.78 18.51
N PHE A 475 -14.13 2.60 19.12
CA PHE A 475 -13.48 1.30 19.17
C PHE A 475 -14.24 0.36 20.12
N LEU A 476 -14.17 -0.96 19.85
CA LEU A 476 -14.97 -1.99 20.54
C LEU A 476 -14.74 -2.09 22.04
N ASP A 477 -13.57 -1.68 22.52
CA ASP A 477 -13.26 -1.76 23.94
C ASP A 477 -12.23 -0.69 24.33
N ARG A 478 -12.68 0.41 24.95
CA ARG A 478 -11.76 1.43 25.49
C ARG A 478 -11.03 0.93 26.74
N ASP A 479 -11.57 -0.06 27.45
CA ASP A 479 -11.11 -0.49 28.76
C ASP A 479 -10.13 -1.68 28.69
N ARG A 480 -10.13 -2.47 27.61
CA ARG A 480 -9.24 -3.66 27.48
C ARG A 480 -7.85 -3.41 26.92
N ASN A 481 -7.48 -2.17 26.57
CA ASN A 481 -6.17 -1.88 25.96
C ASN A 481 -5.91 -2.68 24.66
N ASP A 482 -6.94 -3.28 24.07
CA ASP A 482 -6.84 -4.03 22.82
C ASP A 482 -6.59 -3.01 21.70
N GLU A 483 -5.36 -2.89 21.23
CA GLU A 483 -5.06 -1.99 20.10
C GLU A 483 -5.78 -2.48 18.84
N ILE A 484 -6.29 -1.53 18.04
CA ILE A 484 -6.83 -1.83 16.71
C ILE A 484 -5.77 -2.57 15.89
N ASP A 485 -6.10 -3.75 15.36
CA ASP A 485 -5.21 -4.52 14.50
C ASP A 485 -4.92 -3.77 13.19
N LEU A 486 -3.69 -3.27 13.07
CA LEU A 486 -3.13 -2.59 11.90
C LEU A 486 -2.34 -3.54 10.99
N SER A 487 -2.39 -4.85 11.24
CA SER A 487 -1.66 -5.78 10.40
C SER A 487 -2.21 -5.75 8.97
N GLU A 488 -1.27 -5.79 8.03
CA GLU A 488 -1.54 -5.80 6.60
C GLU A 488 -1.46 -7.25 6.07
N THR A 489 -2.23 -7.54 5.03
CA THR A 489 -2.00 -8.71 4.19
C THR A 489 -1.26 -8.29 2.92
N PHE A 490 -0.31 -9.12 2.49
CA PHE A 490 0.39 -8.90 1.24
C PHE A 490 -0.34 -9.53 0.05
N GLY A 491 -0.62 -8.71 -0.94
CA GLY A 491 -0.98 -9.07 -2.30
C GLY A 491 -0.46 -8.01 -3.27
N ILE A 492 -1.11 -7.84 -4.42
CA ILE A 492 -0.87 -6.64 -5.24
C ILE A 492 -1.30 -5.36 -4.52
N THR A 493 -2.26 -5.47 -3.60
CA THR A 493 -2.65 -4.41 -2.67
C THR A 493 -2.20 -4.71 -1.23
N ALA A 494 -2.00 -3.66 -0.42
CA ALA A 494 -1.80 -3.75 1.02
C ALA A 494 -3.06 -3.27 1.74
N LYS A 495 -3.91 -4.24 2.10
CA LYS A 495 -5.12 -4.00 2.90
C LYS A 495 -4.99 -4.57 4.29
N ARG A 496 -5.92 -4.18 5.16
CA ARG A 496 -6.03 -4.76 6.50
C ARG A 496 -6.21 -6.27 6.43
N LYS A 497 -5.53 -6.97 7.34
CA LYS A 497 -5.63 -8.42 7.48
C LYS A 497 -6.98 -8.86 8.03
N SER A 498 -7.51 -8.08 8.97
CA SER A 498 -8.84 -8.25 9.57
C SER A 498 -9.76 -7.10 9.14
N LYS A 499 -11.04 -7.41 8.91
CA LYS A 499 -12.04 -6.40 8.59
C LYS A 499 -12.29 -5.48 9.79
N LEU A 500 -12.51 -4.19 9.53
CA LEU A 500 -12.79 -3.21 10.58
C LEU A 500 -14.12 -3.52 11.28
N MET A 501 -14.03 -3.85 12.56
CA MET A 501 -15.15 -3.99 13.49
C MET A 501 -15.13 -2.81 14.45
N VAL A 502 -16.22 -2.05 14.53
CA VAL A 502 -16.32 -0.83 15.35
C VAL A 502 -17.71 -0.70 15.97
N TYR A 503 -17.79 0.04 17.07
CA TYR A 503 -19.06 0.40 17.68
C TYR A 503 -19.61 1.65 16.96
N ALA A 504 -20.79 1.52 16.37
CA ALA A 504 -21.49 2.61 15.71
C ALA A 504 -22.70 3.02 16.55
N THR A 505 -22.83 4.31 16.80
CA THR A 505 -24.02 4.91 17.44
C THR A 505 -24.70 5.79 16.42
N GLN A 506 -25.98 5.54 16.13
CA GLN A 506 -26.71 6.33 15.17
C GLN A 506 -27.07 7.69 15.75
N LEU A 507 -26.74 8.77 15.03
CA LEU A 507 -27.18 10.10 15.40
C LEU A 507 -28.67 10.25 15.05
N VAL A 508 -29.53 10.32 16.06
CA VAL A 508 -30.94 10.68 15.86
C VAL A 508 -30.98 12.20 15.76
N GLY A 509 -31.25 12.72 14.56
CA GLY A 509 -31.37 14.16 14.36
C GLY A 509 -32.45 14.75 15.28
N GLU A 510 -32.21 15.94 15.83
CA GLU A 510 -33.29 16.74 16.43
C GLU A 510 -34.36 16.97 15.36
N CYS A 511 -35.46 16.22 15.43
CA CYS A 511 -36.69 16.67 14.81
C CYS A 511 -37.04 18.03 15.44
N ALA A 512 -37.39 19.00 14.60
CA ALA A 512 -37.94 20.29 15.04
C ALA A 512 -38.97 20.11 16.18
N PRO A 513 -38.99 21.01 17.18
CA PRO A 513 -39.49 20.72 18.52
C PRO A 513 -40.98 20.36 18.51
N GLY A 514 -41.25 19.11 18.86
CA GLY A 514 -42.59 18.55 18.99
C GLY A 514 -42.56 17.17 19.64
N GLY A 515 -41.89 17.03 20.78
CA GLY A 515 -41.90 15.78 21.54
C GLY A 515 -40.76 15.70 22.54
N ALA A 516 -41.08 15.87 23.83
CA ALA A 516 -40.12 15.79 24.92
C ALA A 516 -39.50 14.39 25.00
N GLY A 517 -38.19 14.33 24.84
CA GLY A 517 -37.35 13.16 25.08
C GLY A 517 -35.91 13.61 25.23
N ALA A 518 -35.52 13.98 26.45
CA ALA A 518 -34.18 14.48 26.74
C ALA A 518 -33.13 13.37 26.53
N VAL A 519 -32.19 13.62 25.63
CA VAL A 519 -30.90 12.93 25.57
C VAL A 519 -29.81 13.99 25.77
N VAL A 520 -28.96 13.76 26.76
CA VAL A 520 -27.92 14.69 27.23
C VAL A 520 -26.75 14.72 26.24
N PRO A 521 -26.34 15.90 25.70
CA PRO A 521 -25.17 16.02 24.85
C PRO A 521 -23.85 15.81 25.61
N ILE A 522 -22.84 15.28 24.92
CA ILE A 522 -21.49 14.96 25.43
C ILE A 522 -20.72 16.19 25.95
N SER A 523 -21.20 17.41 25.74
CA SER A 523 -20.62 18.63 26.32
C SER A 523 -20.73 18.72 27.85
N GLU A 524 -21.61 17.93 28.48
CA GLU A 524 -21.74 17.91 29.95
C GLU A 524 -20.82 16.87 30.64
N LYS A 525 -20.24 15.93 29.87
CA LYS A 525 -19.30 14.93 30.40
C LYS A 525 -17.91 15.52 30.69
N ILE A 526 -17.53 16.58 29.97
CA ILE A 526 -16.24 17.26 30.13
C ILE A 526 -16.24 18.12 31.40
N SER A 527 -17.36 18.76 31.77
CA SER A 527 -17.46 19.50 33.05
C SER A 527 -17.35 18.61 34.29
N ARG A 528 -17.63 17.30 34.18
CA ARG A 528 -17.38 16.34 35.27
C ARG A 528 -15.93 15.85 35.29
N MET A 529 -15.30 15.60 34.13
CA MET A 529 -13.90 15.17 34.09
C MET A 529 -12.90 16.26 34.49
N VAL A 530 -13.21 17.54 34.25
CA VAL A 530 -12.35 18.66 34.65
C VAL A 530 -12.42 18.96 36.16
N ASN A 531 -13.47 18.51 36.86
CA ASN A 531 -13.58 18.71 38.31
C ASN A 531 -12.94 17.61 39.17
N ASP A 532 -12.66 16.42 38.61
CA ASP A 532 -12.07 15.29 39.35
C ASP A 532 -10.54 15.24 39.31
N SER A 533 -9.87 16.24 38.73
CA SER A 533 -8.41 16.31 38.60
C SER A 533 -7.74 17.42 39.44
N VAL A 534 -8.41 17.93 40.48
CA VAL A 534 -7.77 18.79 41.48
C VAL A 534 -7.49 18.02 42.76
N VAL A 535 -6.27 17.47 42.83
CA VAL A 535 -5.66 16.95 44.05
C VAL A 535 -5.55 18.08 45.07
N ARG A 536 -6.30 17.99 46.17
CA ARG A 536 -6.06 18.78 47.39
C ARG A 536 -4.93 18.14 48.19
N PRO A 537 -3.87 18.88 48.60
CA PRO A 537 -3.07 18.50 49.75
C PRO A 537 -3.65 19.14 51.02
N ALA A 538 -3.75 18.37 52.09
CA ALA A 538 -4.14 18.83 53.41
C ALA A 538 -2.93 18.94 54.34
N ILE A 539 -3.03 19.92 55.25
CA ILE A 539 -2.34 20.11 56.55
C ILE A 539 -1.06 20.97 56.53
N GLY A 540 -1.06 22.06 57.32
CA GLY A 540 0.19 22.79 57.57
C GLY A 540 0.27 24.11 58.37
N SER A 541 -0.75 24.58 59.10
CA SER A 541 -0.63 25.54 60.23
C SER A 541 -0.23 27.04 60.02
N ARG A 542 -0.85 27.87 60.89
CA ARG A 542 -0.48 29.22 61.41
C ARG A 542 -1.10 30.49 60.79
N CYS A 543 -2.00 31.08 61.59
CA CYS A 543 -2.12 32.49 61.98
C CYS A 543 -1.73 33.61 60.98
N ALA A 544 -2.69 34.45 60.58
CA ALA A 544 -2.95 35.77 61.17
C ALA A 544 -3.66 36.75 60.20
N ARG A 545 -4.78 37.31 60.69
CA ARG A 545 -5.30 38.70 60.55
C ARG A 545 -5.45 39.41 59.18
N ARG A 546 -6.66 40.00 59.09
CA ARG A 546 -7.06 41.38 58.68
C ARG A 546 -7.43 41.65 57.21
N ASP A 547 -8.74 41.86 57.04
CA ASP A 547 -9.44 43.09 56.68
C ASP A 547 -9.11 43.84 55.36
N GLU A 548 -10.23 44.04 54.62
CA GLU A 548 -10.63 45.21 53.83
C GLU A 548 -9.81 45.60 52.58
N PHE A 549 -10.47 45.69 51.41
CA PHE A 549 -11.07 46.96 50.95
C PHE A 549 -11.92 46.82 49.66
N LEU A 550 -13.01 47.57 49.69
CA LEU A 550 -14.02 47.88 48.67
C LEU A 550 -13.43 48.51 47.37
N HIS A 551 -13.92 48.16 46.17
CA HIS A 551 -15.05 48.80 45.44
C HIS A 551 -14.70 50.18 44.85
N VAL A 552 -14.97 50.39 43.54
CA VAL A 552 -15.77 51.51 42.96
C VAL A 552 -15.54 51.69 41.45
N GLN A 553 -16.62 51.41 40.73
CA GLN A 553 -17.31 52.13 39.64
C GLN A 553 -16.73 52.45 38.24
N ALA A 554 -17.68 52.28 37.33
CA ALA A 554 -17.77 52.54 35.90
C ALA A 554 -18.24 53.96 35.52
N ARG A 555 -18.18 54.23 34.20
CA ARG A 555 -18.99 55.10 33.31
C ARG A 555 -18.05 55.89 32.38
N GLY A 556 -18.26 56.08 31.08
CA GLY A 556 -19.34 55.77 30.15
C GLY A 556 -19.19 56.63 28.87
N LEU A 557 -20.05 56.36 27.88
CA LEU A 557 -20.57 57.25 26.80
C LEU A 557 -20.00 57.20 25.36
N ARG A 558 -20.88 56.69 24.47
CA ARG A 558 -21.44 57.21 23.18
C ARG A 558 -20.49 57.51 22.00
N GLN A 559 -20.59 56.79 20.88
CA GLN A 559 -21.52 56.92 19.72
C GLN A 559 -21.34 58.18 18.84
N ALA A 560 -20.97 57.97 17.57
CA ALA A 560 -21.48 58.72 16.40
C ALA A 560 -21.30 57.92 15.10
N ARG A 561 -22.33 58.00 14.24
CA ARG A 561 -22.51 57.37 12.92
C ARG A 561 -21.87 58.19 11.79
N GLY A 562 -21.53 57.55 10.67
CA GLY A 562 -21.33 58.16 9.34
C GLY A 562 -21.27 57.10 8.24
N ARG A 563 -21.96 57.33 7.12
CA ARG A 563 -22.39 56.37 6.08
C ARG A 563 -21.73 56.71 4.73
N VAL A 564 -21.70 55.72 3.79
CA VAL A 564 -21.80 55.84 2.29
C VAL A 564 -20.49 56.26 1.56
N GLN A 565 -20.02 55.74 0.41
CA GLN A 565 -20.42 54.72 -0.60
C GLN A 565 -19.23 54.41 -1.56
N LEU A 566 -19.27 53.20 -2.17
CA LEU A 566 -18.90 52.81 -3.56
C LEU A 566 -17.56 53.20 -4.23
N GLY A 567 -16.89 52.17 -4.80
CA GLY A 567 -15.98 52.33 -5.95
C GLY A 567 -14.88 51.25 -6.08
N ARG A 568 -15.02 50.35 -7.05
CA ARG A 568 -14.01 49.44 -7.64
C ARG A 568 -14.09 49.66 -9.18
N PRO A 569 -13.16 49.19 -10.06
CA PRO A 569 -11.88 48.48 -9.86
C PRO A 569 -10.76 48.78 -10.92
N VAL A 570 -9.66 47.97 -10.87
CA VAL A 570 -8.71 47.52 -11.94
C VAL A 570 -7.49 48.43 -12.34
N PRO A 571 -6.47 47.94 -13.10
CA PRO A 571 -5.18 47.36 -12.66
C PRO A 571 -3.93 48.08 -13.21
N ILE A 572 -2.72 47.66 -12.82
CA ILE A 572 -1.49 47.94 -13.59
C ILE A 572 -0.65 46.65 -13.74
N VAL A 573 -0.37 46.34 -15.01
CA VAL A 573 0.60 45.39 -15.56
C VAL A 573 1.89 46.15 -15.90
N VAL A 574 2.97 45.40 -16.21
CA VAL A 574 4.22 45.75 -16.95
C VAL A 574 5.43 45.84 -16.01
N ALA A 575 6.64 45.38 -16.31
CA ALA A 575 7.26 44.34 -17.17
C ALA A 575 8.78 44.48 -16.96
N SER A 576 9.55 43.42 -17.27
CA SER A 576 10.98 43.41 -17.70
C SER A 576 12.03 44.02 -16.74
N GLU A 577 13.30 43.64 -16.67
CA GLU A 577 14.24 43.23 -17.72
C GLU A 577 15.52 42.64 -17.10
N LEU A 578 16.30 41.96 -17.95
CA LEU A 578 17.60 41.35 -17.69
C LEU A 578 18.71 42.34 -17.31
N ALA A 579 19.70 41.89 -16.52
CA ALA A 579 21.12 42.15 -16.81
C ALA A 579 22.05 41.19 -16.04
N GLN A 580 22.80 40.39 -16.81
CA GLN A 580 24.04 39.75 -16.38
C GLN A 580 25.17 40.80 -16.27
N ARG A 581 26.07 40.66 -15.30
CA ARG A 581 27.51 40.96 -15.47
C ARG A 581 28.35 40.21 -14.44
N ARG A 582 29.40 39.56 -14.95
CA ARG A 582 30.49 38.88 -14.24
C ARG A 582 31.57 39.89 -13.79
N ALA A 583 32.35 39.42 -12.81
CA ALA A 583 33.81 39.56 -12.65
C ALA A 583 34.31 40.47 -11.51
N ALA A 584 34.91 39.83 -10.49
CA ALA A 584 36.26 40.09 -9.94
C ALA A 584 36.45 39.18 -8.70
N VAL A 585 37.24 38.11 -8.77
CA VAL A 585 38.67 38.03 -8.37
C VAL A 585 38.87 38.16 -6.85
N GLY A 586 39.39 37.10 -6.22
CA GLY A 586 39.89 37.13 -4.83
C GLY A 586 39.96 35.78 -4.10
N ARG A 587 40.94 34.94 -4.43
CA ARG A 587 41.63 34.01 -3.49
C ARG A 587 43.08 34.53 -3.39
N PRO A 588 43.84 34.36 -2.29
CA PRO A 588 44.14 33.07 -1.61
C PRO A 588 44.23 33.17 -0.06
N SER A 589 43.89 32.11 0.70
CA SER A 589 44.71 31.02 1.28
C SER A 589 45.29 31.24 2.70
N VAL A 590 45.15 30.17 3.51
CA VAL A 590 46.04 29.63 4.57
C VAL A 590 46.16 30.35 5.93
N ALA A 591 45.72 29.66 6.99
CA ALA A 591 46.43 29.34 8.25
C ALA A 591 45.43 28.60 9.19
N ALA A 592 45.61 27.33 9.57
CA ALA A 592 46.53 26.80 10.58
C ALA A 592 46.38 27.46 11.98
N GLY A 593 45.88 26.70 12.95
CA GLY A 593 45.80 27.11 14.35
C GLY A 593 45.05 26.10 15.23
N ALA A 594 45.77 25.11 15.76
CA ALA A 594 45.33 24.24 16.85
C ALA A 594 45.38 25.00 18.19
N PHE A 595 44.52 24.65 19.17
CA PHE A 595 44.87 24.45 20.60
C PHE A 595 43.63 24.04 21.44
N ALA A 596 43.74 22.85 22.06
CA ALA A 596 43.42 22.50 23.46
C ALA A 596 41.98 22.69 24.04
N ARG A 597 41.29 21.60 24.40
CA ARG A 597 41.29 20.84 25.70
C ARG A 597 40.41 21.47 26.80
N CYS A 598 39.38 20.70 27.20
CA CYS A 598 39.11 20.14 28.54
C CYS A 598 37.62 20.16 28.92
N GLY A 599 37.14 19.07 29.52
CA GLY A 599 35.91 19.03 30.31
C GLY A 599 35.07 17.75 30.18
N ARG A 600 35.46 16.67 30.86
CA ARG A 600 34.53 15.66 31.41
C ARG A 600 34.37 15.91 32.91
N PRO A 601 33.27 15.41 33.52
CA PRO A 601 33.36 14.29 34.50
C PRO A 601 32.32 13.17 34.16
N ALA A 602 32.61 11.86 34.27
CA ALA A 602 32.64 10.96 35.46
C ALA A 602 31.22 10.71 36.06
N GLU A 603 30.75 9.53 36.51
CA GLU A 603 31.19 8.13 36.71
C GLU A 603 29.93 7.33 37.12
N THR A 604 29.81 6.01 36.90
CA THR A 604 29.88 4.93 37.93
C THR A 604 29.68 3.57 37.21
N PHE A 605 30.66 2.65 37.19
CA PHE A 605 31.03 1.59 38.16
C PHE A 605 29.97 0.49 38.43
N PHE A 606 30.25 -0.73 37.96
CA PHE A 606 30.32 -1.94 38.80
C PHE A 606 31.14 -3.02 38.08
N ASN A 607 32.18 -3.51 38.75
CA ASN A 607 33.03 -4.64 38.37
C ASN A 607 33.00 -5.66 39.50
N MET A 608 33.13 -6.95 39.20
CA MET A 608 33.70 -7.93 40.12
C MET A 608 34.39 -9.06 39.34
N ASP A 609 35.71 -9.08 39.49
CA ASP A 609 36.65 -10.14 39.16
C ASP A 609 36.48 -11.37 40.07
N ASN A 610 36.90 -12.58 39.63
CA ASN A 610 38.16 -13.18 40.08
C ASN A 610 38.43 -14.64 39.66
N LEU A 611 39.74 -14.96 39.69
CA LEU A 611 40.47 -16.25 39.69
C LEU A 611 41.05 -16.68 38.31
N ARG A 612 42.33 -16.39 37.96
CA ARG A 612 43.63 -17.02 38.35
C ARG A 612 43.61 -18.57 38.17
N THR A 613 44.55 -19.30 37.54
CA THR A 613 45.99 -19.13 37.21
C THR A 613 46.50 -20.36 36.40
N HIS A 614 47.70 -20.25 35.80
CA HIS A 614 48.70 -21.28 35.41
C HIS A 614 48.83 -21.83 33.96
N ASP A 615 49.83 -21.28 33.25
CA ASP A 615 51.08 -21.87 32.72
C ASP A 615 51.17 -23.20 31.94
N THR A 616 51.59 -23.02 30.67
CA THR A 616 52.64 -23.72 29.88
C THR A 616 52.67 -25.26 29.73
N TYR A 617 52.67 -25.76 28.48
CA TYR A 617 53.75 -26.61 27.89
C TYR A 617 53.58 -26.88 26.37
N ARG A 618 54.62 -26.48 25.61
CA ARG A 618 55.25 -26.97 24.36
C ARG A 618 54.62 -28.07 23.44
N LYS A 619 54.71 -27.80 22.11
CA LYS A 619 55.27 -28.60 20.97
C LYS A 619 54.34 -29.08 19.81
N LYS A 620 54.54 -28.45 18.63
CA LYS A 620 54.55 -28.94 17.22
C LYS A 620 53.95 -30.32 16.88
N ASN A 621 53.00 -30.39 15.94
CA ASN A 621 53.18 -30.70 14.49
C ASN A 621 51.87 -31.12 13.77
N HIS A 622 51.80 -30.76 12.48
CA HIS A 622 51.14 -31.41 11.34
C HIS A 622 49.60 -31.36 11.09
N SER A 623 49.29 -30.74 9.94
CA SER A 623 48.31 -31.11 8.90
C SER A 623 46.93 -31.61 9.33
N GLY A 624 45.91 -30.77 9.11
CA GLY A 624 44.50 -31.16 9.22
C GLY A 624 43.64 -30.39 8.23
N ASN A 625 43.09 -31.15 7.29
CA ASN A 625 42.35 -30.73 6.11
C ASN A 625 41.00 -30.08 6.46
N SER A 626 40.53 -29.17 5.62
CA SER A 626 39.23 -28.49 5.74
C SER A 626 38.06 -29.47 5.56
N GLN A 627 37.32 -29.74 6.64
CA GLN A 627 36.01 -30.40 6.62
C GLN A 627 35.04 -29.69 7.57
N HIS A 628 34.71 -28.42 7.32
CA HIS A 628 33.62 -27.77 8.08
C HIS A 628 32.71 -26.84 7.25
N CYS A 629 32.89 -26.68 5.93
CA CYS A 629 32.09 -25.75 5.14
C CYS A 629 30.89 -26.35 4.38
N THR A 630 30.73 -27.67 4.30
CA THR A 630 29.65 -28.30 3.51
C THR A 630 28.40 -28.68 4.32
N ALA A 631 28.51 -28.86 5.64
CA ALA A 631 27.36 -29.21 6.48
C ALA A 631 26.47 -28.00 6.81
N PHE A 632 27.06 -26.81 7.01
CA PHE A 632 26.31 -25.59 7.31
C PHE A 632 25.49 -25.07 6.10
N SER A 633 25.97 -25.26 4.87
CA SER A 633 25.25 -24.86 3.65
C SER A 633 24.03 -25.73 3.36
N ALA A 634 24.11 -27.04 3.61
CA ALA A 634 23.00 -27.97 3.34
C ALA A 634 21.84 -27.78 4.33
N LEU A 635 22.14 -27.58 5.62
CA LEU A 635 21.14 -27.28 6.66
C LEU A 635 20.44 -25.94 6.39
N SER A 636 21.18 -24.90 5.97
CA SER A 636 20.60 -23.60 5.61
C SER A 636 19.73 -23.68 4.34
N PHE A 637 20.07 -24.52 3.37
CA PHE A 637 19.30 -24.71 2.14
C PHE A 637 17.99 -25.46 2.42
N SER A 638 18.02 -26.50 3.27
CA SER A 638 16.81 -27.18 3.73
C SER A 638 15.92 -26.26 4.58
N GLU A 639 16.48 -25.42 5.45
CA GLU A 639 15.71 -24.43 6.20
C GLU A 639 15.09 -23.36 5.29
N LEU A 640 15.81 -22.89 4.27
CA LEU A 640 15.30 -21.94 3.29
C LEU A 640 14.20 -22.56 2.41
N GLN A 641 14.35 -23.81 1.99
CA GLN A 641 13.28 -24.52 1.28
C GLN A 641 12.07 -24.79 2.17
N LEU A 642 12.28 -25.14 3.43
CA LEU A 642 11.23 -25.34 4.41
C LEU A 642 10.51 -24.01 4.71
N LYS A 643 11.23 -22.90 4.92
CA LYS A 643 10.66 -21.57 5.11
C LYS A 643 9.98 -21.04 3.86
N MET A 644 10.51 -21.28 2.65
CA MET A 644 9.81 -20.97 1.40
C MET A 644 8.53 -21.78 1.26
N THR A 645 8.54 -23.05 1.67
CA THR A 645 7.37 -23.94 1.60
C THR A 645 6.34 -23.57 2.69
N ILE A 646 6.78 -23.17 3.88
CA ILE A 646 5.94 -22.67 4.97
C ILE A 646 5.33 -21.32 4.59
N TRP A 647 6.14 -20.39 4.07
CA TRP A 647 5.70 -19.09 3.55
C TRP A 647 4.70 -19.28 2.41
N GLN A 648 4.99 -20.19 1.47
CA GLN A 648 4.04 -20.59 0.44
C GLN A 648 2.79 -21.25 1.03
N SER A 649 2.88 -22.03 2.11
CA SER A 649 1.72 -22.71 2.73
C SER A 649 0.82 -21.78 3.54
N HIS A 650 1.38 -20.70 4.09
CA HIS A 650 0.63 -19.66 4.81
C HIS A 650 -0.09 -18.72 3.84
N HIS A 651 0.47 -18.48 2.65
CA HIS A 651 -0.09 -17.56 1.65
C HIS A 651 -0.82 -18.23 0.48
N TYR A 652 -0.55 -19.51 0.21
CA TYR A 652 -1.14 -20.31 -0.88
C TYR A 652 -1.50 -21.71 -0.36
N LYS A 653 -2.74 -22.19 -0.61
CA LYS A 653 -3.28 -23.38 0.04
C LYS A 653 -2.55 -24.67 -0.41
N LEU A 654 -1.46 -25.02 0.26
CA LEU A 654 -0.84 -26.34 0.12
C LEU A 654 -1.73 -27.42 0.78
N PRO A 655 -1.78 -28.65 0.24
CA PRO A 655 -2.63 -29.73 0.78
C PRO A 655 -2.35 -30.03 2.27
N ILE A 656 -3.42 -30.25 3.04
CA ILE A 656 -3.40 -30.44 4.51
C ILE A 656 -2.44 -31.54 4.98
N ASN A 657 -2.25 -32.59 4.19
CA ASN A 657 -1.35 -33.71 4.53
C ASN A 657 0.14 -33.34 4.50
N LEU A 658 0.54 -32.38 3.66
CA LEU A 658 1.91 -31.83 3.65
C LEU A 658 2.14 -30.90 4.83
N ARG A 659 1.11 -30.14 5.24
CA ARG A 659 1.16 -29.20 6.38
C ARG A 659 1.49 -29.91 7.70
N LYS A 660 0.90 -31.10 7.93
CA LYS A 660 1.20 -31.92 9.13
C LYS A 660 2.63 -32.48 9.11
N TYR A 661 3.11 -32.94 7.95
CA TYR A 661 4.47 -33.45 7.79
C TYR A 661 5.54 -32.37 8.05
N PHE A 662 5.33 -31.15 7.54
CA PHE A 662 6.27 -30.04 7.76
C PHE A 662 6.23 -29.47 9.18
N GLN A 663 5.07 -29.47 9.84
CA GLN A 663 4.95 -29.10 11.25
C GLN A 663 5.64 -30.11 12.18
N GLN A 664 5.60 -31.41 11.84
CA GLN A 664 6.37 -32.44 12.55
C GLN A 664 7.88 -32.32 12.31
N GLY A 665 8.31 -32.06 11.07
CA GLY A 665 9.73 -31.82 10.76
C GLY A 665 10.32 -30.58 11.45
N ALA A 666 9.54 -29.50 11.56
CA ALA A 666 9.95 -28.29 12.27
C ALA A 666 10.06 -28.49 13.79
N ARG A 667 9.18 -29.30 14.40
CA ARG A 667 9.29 -29.67 15.82
C ARG A 667 10.52 -30.53 16.09
N GLN A 668 10.78 -31.55 15.26
CA GLN A 668 11.98 -32.38 15.39
C GLN A 668 13.28 -31.60 15.23
N LEU A 669 13.35 -30.66 14.27
CA LEU A 669 14.53 -29.79 14.11
C LEU A 669 14.75 -28.85 15.30
N ASN A 670 13.67 -28.33 15.89
CA ASN A 670 13.75 -27.44 17.05
C ASN A 670 14.18 -28.22 18.32
N ASP A 671 13.66 -29.43 18.52
CA ASP A 671 14.04 -30.28 19.66
C ASP A 671 15.50 -30.77 19.55
N THR A 672 16.01 -30.97 18.32
CA THR A 672 17.40 -31.38 18.08
C THR A 672 18.40 -30.21 18.25
N LEU A 673 17.97 -28.96 18.04
CA LEU A 673 18.77 -27.75 18.23
C LEU A 673 18.78 -27.29 19.68
N VAL A 674 17.69 -27.46 20.44
CA VAL A 674 17.62 -27.12 21.87
C VAL A 674 18.34 -28.16 22.73
N GLY A 675 18.45 -29.42 22.28
CA GLY A 675 19.21 -30.46 22.99
C GLY A 675 20.73 -30.38 22.84
N ASN A 676 21.27 -29.44 22.05
CA ASN A 676 22.70 -29.26 21.80
C ASN A 676 23.21 -27.83 22.13
N ILE A 677 22.51 -27.10 23.00
CA ILE A 677 22.98 -25.85 23.63
C ILE A 677 23.36 -26.14 25.08
#